data_AF-A0A652LA46-F1
#
_entry.id   AF-A0A652LA46-F1
#
_cell.length_a   1.000
_cell.length_b   1.000
_cell.length_c   1.000
_cell.angle_alpha   90.00
_cell.angle_beta   90.00
_cell.angle_gamma   90.00
#
_symmetry.space_group_name_H-M   'P 1'
#
loop_
_entity.id
_entity.type
_entity.pdbx_description
1 polymer ?
#
loop_
_entity_poly.entity_id
_entity_poly.type
_entity_poly.pdbx_seq_one_letter_code
_entity_poly.pdbx_strand_id
1 'polypeptide(L)'
;MEMNLGTPKRRGLLALLLVHAGHPVAVQDIVDVLWGQDPPDRAVNVVQRHIGVLRRLLEPGLQVGSNSRWLVRGSGGYRLEVETDALDLLRFRALRRRAGAVAENGDAGQATKLMIEAMALWRGPVALGITSETRSHPVFTAVDQEHLAAVKEAAEYAQGAGADLGARVLAPLRQAAAQYPLDEALHAWLIELLAATGRQAEALDVHRTVRTRLADDLGVDPGPELTDAQQSVLRRSANRRDTSSSGHGGSAVPDEGKEADQPEGTIPRTPIAVRPAQLPAELSVFTGRDAELDRFQRLLPAAGDCPSTLVISVIGGMAGVGKTTLAIHWAHQVADRFPDGQLFVNLRGFHPADSAMHPSEAARSLLEGLGVPARDIPVDIDAASSLYRSLLAGRRVLIVLDNARDAEQIRPLLPGATGSLVIVTSRNQLYGLVASEGAHAVMLDLLGHEEALRFLSRRLGADRVLGAARAATEITTLCGRLPLALAIVSARAILNPAHSLESIAAALREAHGGLDGFAVEPPLADARSAFSWSYHALTPSAARMFRLVSPHAGSECPIEAVASLVGEEVHQVRAPLAELVRAHLLTETVPGQFGCHELLRAYGTELGRGDGEEAAAARHRMLDHYLHSAHAADSALAPSRERIDLRAPSPGVTVMRFADQSAAADWLDANRTVLLSLIDQDARNGTGGHAWQMAVTLELYLDRSGCRSDQLAAQTAAVSAAQRLRDTLGLAHAHRTLGFVHGRLEHWDEAGSHLTRALELFAGLGDQAGEGRVRRYQAFLANRRGRNQEALEHYAVADALYRSAGHRNGEASISNEVGWTYILMGRYDEALDECGWALAVHRKTGDHNGQAAAWDSLGYAYHQLREYECALICYERALELYRAMRDRYLEADTLRHMGDTHQVVGRPAGAAHFWRQALRILAGMGHPEAAIVRGKLEKLVPADGMLLGV
;
A
#
# COMPACT_ATOMS: atom_id res chain seq x y z
N MET A 1 35.19 -34.76 -15.76
CA MET A 1 33.93 -34.82 -16.54
C MET A 1 32.80 -34.53 -15.57
N GLU A 2 32.16 -33.36 -15.65
CA GLU A 2 31.07 -33.01 -14.73
C GLU A 2 29.84 -33.87 -14.99
N MET A 3 29.29 -34.49 -13.94
CA MET A 3 28.12 -35.35 -14.06
C MET A 3 26.84 -34.51 -14.14
N ASN A 4 25.98 -34.77 -15.14
CA ASN A 4 24.69 -34.08 -15.21
C ASN A 4 23.69 -34.66 -14.20
N LEU A 5 23.54 -33.98 -13.07
CA LEU A 5 22.69 -34.38 -11.96
C LEU A 5 21.17 -34.17 -12.21
N GLY A 6 20.79 -33.56 -13.33
CA GLY A 6 19.39 -33.35 -13.70
C GLY A 6 18.66 -32.30 -12.85
N THR A 7 17.40 -32.59 -12.49
CA THR A 7 16.44 -31.68 -11.86
C THR A 7 16.91 -31.05 -10.53
N PRO A 8 16.50 -29.81 -10.19
CA PRO A 8 16.90 -29.14 -8.95
C PRO A 8 16.67 -29.96 -7.68
N LYS A 9 15.53 -30.66 -7.56
CA LYS A 9 15.23 -31.54 -6.41
C LYS A 9 16.18 -32.73 -6.27
N ARG A 10 16.72 -33.24 -7.38
CA ARG A 10 17.73 -34.32 -7.32
C ARG A 10 19.08 -33.80 -6.86
N ARG A 11 19.43 -32.56 -7.25
CA ARG A 11 20.63 -31.88 -6.75
C ARG A 11 20.50 -31.58 -5.25
N GLY A 12 19.34 -31.11 -4.81
CA GLY A 12 19.02 -30.91 -3.38
C GLY A 12 19.14 -32.21 -2.57
N LEU A 13 18.61 -33.32 -3.08
CA LEU A 13 18.73 -34.62 -2.42
C LEU A 13 20.19 -35.07 -2.27
N LEU A 14 20.97 -34.98 -3.34
CA LEU A 14 22.38 -35.36 -3.29
C LEU A 14 23.16 -34.44 -2.34
N ALA A 15 22.90 -33.14 -2.35
CA ALA A 15 23.53 -32.19 -1.44
C ALA A 15 23.24 -32.53 0.03
N LEU A 16 22.00 -32.85 0.38
CA LEU A 16 21.62 -33.29 1.72
C LEU A 16 22.37 -34.55 2.16
N LEU A 17 22.46 -35.55 1.26
CA LEU A 17 23.19 -36.79 1.52
C LEU A 17 24.70 -36.58 1.68
N LEU A 18 25.28 -35.62 0.95
CA LEU A 18 26.70 -35.25 1.06
C LEU A 18 26.99 -34.52 2.37
N VAL A 19 26.10 -33.63 2.82
CA VAL A 19 26.25 -32.94 4.12
C VAL A 19 26.23 -33.94 5.28
N HIS A 20 25.37 -34.95 5.18
CA HIS A 20 25.27 -36.07 6.13
C HIS A 20 26.10 -37.29 5.74
N ALA A 21 27.17 -37.14 4.97
CA ALA A 21 28.03 -38.26 4.58
C ALA A 21 28.41 -39.15 5.78
N GLY A 22 28.28 -40.47 5.61
CA GLY A 22 28.51 -41.46 6.67
C GLY A 22 27.37 -41.62 7.69
N HIS A 23 26.27 -40.85 7.59
CA HIS A 23 25.11 -40.93 8.49
C HIS A 23 23.80 -41.16 7.70
N PRO A 24 22.85 -41.97 8.22
CA PRO A 24 21.56 -42.16 7.56
C PRO A 24 20.68 -40.91 7.71
N VAL A 25 20.11 -40.45 6.59
CA VAL A 25 19.11 -39.37 6.55
C VAL A 25 17.73 -40.00 6.38
N ALA A 26 16.79 -39.70 7.29
CA ALA A 26 15.46 -40.29 7.24
C ALA A 26 14.70 -39.81 5.99
N VAL A 27 13.77 -40.63 5.48
CA VAL A 27 12.96 -40.24 4.31
C VAL A 27 12.12 -39.00 4.61
N GLN A 28 11.68 -38.82 5.85
CA GLN A 28 10.92 -37.64 6.27
C GLN A 28 11.77 -36.37 6.19
N ASP A 29 13.01 -36.39 6.71
CA ASP A 29 13.94 -35.24 6.62
C ASP A 29 14.27 -34.89 5.16
N ILE A 30 14.39 -35.91 4.30
CA ILE A 30 14.56 -35.70 2.86
C ILE A 30 13.36 -34.98 2.26
N VAL A 31 12.14 -35.35 2.67
CA VAL A 31 10.92 -34.71 2.18
C VAL A 31 10.84 -33.26 2.67
N ASP A 32 11.13 -33.02 3.95
CA ASP A 32 11.14 -31.69 4.54
C ASP A 32 12.11 -30.73 3.82
N VAL A 33 13.34 -31.18 3.55
CA VAL A 33 14.33 -30.35 2.84
C VAL A 33 13.92 -30.04 1.39
N LEU A 34 13.27 -30.98 0.69
CA LEU A 34 12.95 -30.84 -0.74
C LEU A 34 11.63 -30.13 -1.04
N TRP A 35 10.70 -30.11 -0.08
CA TRP A 35 9.36 -29.56 -0.27
C TRP A 35 8.89 -28.62 0.85
N GLY A 36 9.58 -28.56 1.99
CA GLY A 36 9.18 -27.75 3.14
C GLY A 36 7.79 -28.12 3.65
N GLN A 37 6.94 -27.10 3.84
CA GLN A 37 5.60 -27.25 4.41
C GLN A 37 4.53 -27.77 3.42
N ASP A 38 4.86 -27.96 2.13
CA ASP A 38 3.91 -28.42 1.10
C ASP A 38 4.42 -29.66 0.31
N PRO A 39 4.53 -30.83 0.97
CA PRO A 39 4.92 -32.06 0.30
C PRO A 39 3.74 -32.68 -0.48
N PRO A 40 3.94 -33.16 -1.71
CA PRO A 40 2.90 -33.86 -2.46
C PRO A 40 2.57 -35.22 -1.82
N ASP A 41 1.33 -35.70 -1.96
CA ASP A 41 0.84 -36.99 -1.40
C ASP A 41 1.73 -38.22 -1.73
N ARG A 42 2.52 -38.14 -2.80
CA ARG A 42 3.44 -39.20 -3.26
C ARG A 42 4.93 -38.83 -3.13
N ALA A 43 5.29 -37.90 -2.24
CA ALA A 43 6.67 -37.41 -2.06
C ALA A 43 7.67 -38.56 -1.83
N VAL A 44 7.32 -39.54 -0.99
CA VAL A 44 8.15 -40.73 -0.71
C VAL A 44 8.50 -41.50 -1.99
N ASN A 45 7.53 -41.67 -2.91
CA ASN A 45 7.76 -42.37 -4.19
C ASN A 45 8.69 -41.57 -5.10
N VAL A 46 8.60 -40.24 -5.07
CA VAL A 46 9.49 -39.35 -5.82
C VAL A 46 10.93 -39.43 -5.28
N VAL A 47 11.11 -39.46 -3.95
CA VAL A 47 12.42 -39.67 -3.31
C VAL A 47 13.04 -40.99 -3.76
N GLN A 48 12.28 -42.09 -3.70
CA GLN A 48 12.77 -43.41 -4.14
C GLN A 48 13.21 -43.40 -5.61
N ARG A 49 12.47 -42.72 -6.49
CA ARG A 49 12.84 -42.55 -7.90
C ARG A 49 14.14 -41.77 -8.05
N HIS A 50 14.33 -40.69 -7.30
CA HIS A 50 15.58 -39.91 -7.33
C HIS A 50 16.77 -40.71 -6.79
N ILE A 51 16.60 -41.47 -5.71
CA ILE A 51 17.62 -42.37 -5.17
C ILE A 51 18.03 -43.43 -6.21
N GLY A 52 17.06 -44.04 -6.90
CA GLY A 52 17.34 -45.02 -7.95
C GLY A 52 18.19 -44.45 -9.09
N VAL A 53 17.94 -43.19 -9.47
CA VAL A 53 18.75 -42.51 -10.49
C VAL A 53 20.14 -42.14 -9.94
N LEU A 54 20.23 -41.64 -8.72
CA LEU A 54 21.52 -41.31 -8.08
C LEU A 54 22.42 -42.55 -7.95
N ARG A 55 21.87 -43.71 -7.60
CA ARG A 55 22.62 -44.98 -7.57
C ARG A 55 23.26 -45.33 -8.91
N ARG A 56 22.51 -45.21 -10.01
CA ARG A 56 23.05 -45.47 -11.36
C ARG A 56 24.07 -44.44 -11.80
N LEU A 57 23.91 -43.19 -11.37
CA LEU A 57 24.87 -42.13 -11.68
C LEU A 57 26.19 -42.35 -10.93
N LEU A 58 26.15 -42.65 -9.63
CA LEU A 58 27.32 -42.90 -8.80
C LEU A 58 27.99 -44.25 -9.10
N GLU A 59 27.22 -45.24 -9.57
CA GLU A 59 27.69 -46.59 -9.86
C GLU A 59 27.13 -47.08 -11.22
N PRO A 60 27.72 -46.65 -12.35
CA PRO A 60 27.20 -46.94 -13.69
C PRO A 60 27.10 -48.43 -14.05
N GLY A 61 27.87 -49.28 -13.36
CA GLY A 61 27.85 -50.75 -13.52
C GLY A 61 26.87 -51.50 -12.62
N LEU A 62 26.04 -50.79 -11.84
CA LEU A 62 25.13 -51.41 -10.87
C LEU A 62 24.00 -52.19 -11.58
N GLN A 63 23.91 -53.50 -11.32
CA GLN A 63 22.81 -54.34 -11.81
C GLN A 63 21.48 -53.96 -11.14
N VAL A 64 20.39 -54.10 -11.89
CA VAL A 64 19.03 -53.78 -11.41
C VAL A 64 18.66 -54.70 -10.25
N GLY A 65 18.48 -54.13 -9.05
CA GLY A 65 18.12 -54.87 -7.84
C GLY A 65 19.28 -55.14 -6.88
N SER A 66 20.52 -54.83 -7.26
CA SER A 66 21.70 -54.94 -6.39
C SER A 66 21.82 -53.75 -5.43
N ASN A 67 22.40 -53.98 -4.25
CA ASN A 67 22.70 -52.93 -3.28
C ASN A 67 23.85 -52.07 -3.80
N SER A 68 23.67 -50.75 -3.84
CA SER A 68 24.76 -49.82 -4.20
C SER A 68 25.79 -49.76 -3.09
N ARG A 69 27.08 -49.73 -3.45
CA ARG A 69 28.19 -49.56 -2.50
C ARG A 69 28.22 -48.17 -1.89
N TRP A 70 27.84 -47.15 -2.66
CA TRP A 70 27.94 -45.74 -2.28
C TRP A 70 26.66 -45.23 -1.60
N LEU A 71 25.47 -45.60 -2.09
CA LEU A 71 24.20 -45.11 -1.55
C LEU A 71 23.36 -46.25 -0.95
N VAL A 72 23.60 -46.51 0.33
CA VAL A 72 23.03 -47.63 1.09
C VAL A 72 21.72 -47.22 1.76
N ARG A 73 20.81 -48.18 1.95
CA ARG A 73 19.59 -47.98 2.74
C ARG A 73 19.87 -48.37 4.19
N GLY A 74 19.57 -47.51 5.16
CA GLY A 74 19.81 -47.77 6.59
C GLY A 74 18.79 -47.05 7.47
N SER A 75 18.35 -47.68 8.55
CA SER A 75 17.50 -47.10 9.62
C SER A 75 16.30 -46.26 9.15
N GLY A 76 15.55 -46.73 8.14
CA GLY A 76 14.38 -46.00 7.62
C GLY A 76 14.72 -44.85 6.64
N GLY A 77 15.97 -44.74 6.22
CA GLY A 77 16.49 -43.66 5.38
C GLY A 77 17.56 -44.11 4.38
N TYR A 78 18.33 -43.14 3.89
CA TYR A 78 19.43 -43.34 2.94
C TYR A 78 20.74 -42.75 3.49
N ARG A 79 21.85 -43.46 3.27
CA ARG A 79 23.18 -43.05 3.71
C ARG A 79 24.14 -43.08 2.53
N LEU A 80 24.92 -42.02 2.37
CA LEU A 80 26.00 -41.97 1.40
C LEU A 80 27.32 -42.31 2.08
N GLU A 81 27.95 -43.41 1.67
CA GLU A 81 29.26 -43.86 2.12
C GLU A 81 30.33 -43.26 1.22
N VAL A 82 31.16 -42.38 1.75
CA VAL A 82 32.27 -41.75 1.04
C VAL A 82 33.51 -41.71 1.94
N GLU A 83 34.68 -41.93 1.35
CA GLU A 83 35.96 -41.78 2.04
C GLU A 83 36.23 -40.29 2.30
N THR A 84 37.02 -39.99 3.34
CA THR A 84 37.32 -38.61 3.77
C THR A 84 37.89 -37.74 2.64
N ASP A 85 38.75 -38.29 1.78
CA ASP A 85 39.38 -37.55 0.68
C ASP A 85 38.51 -37.46 -0.57
N ALA A 86 37.39 -38.20 -0.63
CA ALA A 86 36.47 -38.19 -1.76
C ALA A 86 35.41 -37.07 -1.67
N LEU A 87 35.31 -36.39 -0.52
CA LEU A 87 34.37 -35.31 -0.27
C LEU A 87 35.06 -34.11 0.38
N ASP A 88 35.05 -32.96 -0.31
CA ASP A 88 35.66 -31.71 0.15
C ASP A 88 35.22 -31.30 1.57
N LEU A 89 33.94 -31.52 1.93
CA LEU A 89 33.44 -31.22 3.29
C LEU A 89 34.10 -32.08 4.38
N LEU A 90 34.32 -33.37 4.12
CA LEU A 90 34.99 -34.26 5.09
C LEU A 90 36.48 -33.93 5.18
N ARG A 91 37.12 -33.64 4.05
CA ARG A 91 38.50 -33.19 3.99
C ARG A 91 38.69 -31.86 4.74
N PHE A 92 37.78 -30.90 4.57
CA PHE A 92 37.74 -29.64 5.32
C PHE A 92 37.66 -29.90 6.83
N ARG A 93 36.71 -30.73 7.29
CA ARG A 93 36.57 -31.09 8.72
C ARG A 93 37.80 -31.82 9.26
N ALA A 94 38.50 -32.61 8.45
CA ALA A 94 39.75 -33.28 8.84
C ALA A 94 40.92 -32.28 8.95
N LEU A 95 41.06 -31.35 8.02
CA LEU A 95 42.07 -30.29 8.04
C LEU A 95 41.88 -29.34 9.22
N ARG A 96 40.64 -28.91 9.50
CA ARG A 96 40.29 -28.06 10.66
C ARG A 96 40.66 -28.74 11.98
N ARG A 97 40.32 -30.03 12.16
CA ARG A 97 40.72 -30.80 13.36
C ARG A 97 42.23 -30.93 13.52
N ARG A 98 42.96 -31.16 12.42
CA ARG A 98 44.44 -31.21 12.44
C ARG A 98 45.05 -29.85 12.77
N ALA A 99 44.47 -28.76 12.26
CA ALA A 99 44.92 -27.41 12.58
C ALA A 99 44.78 -27.10 14.08
N GLY A 100 43.65 -27.45 14.69
CA GLY A 100 43.44 -27.32 16.14
C GLY A 100 44.47 -28.08 16.96
N ALA A 101 44.71 -29.36 16.64
CA ALA A 101 45.71 -30.17 17.35
C ALA A 101 47.15 -29.62 17.22
N VAL A 102 47.48 -28.98 16.09
CA VAL A 102 48.80 -28.34 15.89
C VAL A 102 48.88 -27.00 16.63
N ALA A 103 47.80 -26.22 16.68
CA ALA A 103 47.72 -24.98 17.44
C ALA A 103 47.86 -25.22 18.95
N GLU A 104 47.25 -26.28 19.49
CA GLU A 104 47.39 -26.70 20.90
C GLU A 104 48.85 -27.03 21.26
N ASN A 105 49.65 -27.49 20.30
CA ASN A 105 51.08 -27.76 20.47
C ASN A 105 51.97 -26.51 20.27
N GLY A 106 51.38 -25.33 20.10
CA GLY A 106 52.09 -24.04 20.00
C GLY A 106 52.61 -23.68 18.60
N ASP A 107 52.32 -24.46 17.56
CA ASP A 107 52.76 -24.17 16.18
C ASP A 107 51.65 -23.43 15.38
N ALA A 108 51.48 -22.15 15.70
CA ALA A 108 50.51 -21.28 15.03
C ALA A 108 50.76 -21.15 13.50
N GLY A 109 52.02 -21.27 13.07
CA GLY A 109 52.40 -21.20 11.66
C GLY A 109 51.87 -22.39 10.86
N GLN A 110 52.06 -23.61 11.37
CA GLN A 110 51.57 -24.82 10.73
C GLN A 110 50.04 -24.95 10.84
N ALA A 111 49.44 -24.52 11.94
CA ALA A 111 47.98 -24.45 12.08
C ALA A 111 47.34 -23.51 11.02
N THR A 112 47.95 -22.33 10.80
CA THR A 112 47.48 -21.37 9.80
C THR A 112 47.57 -21.93 8.37
N LYS A 113 48.65 -22.64 8.03
CA LYS A 113 48.79 -23.30 6.71
C LYS A 113 47.69 -24.33 6.47
N LEU A 114 47.41 -25.17 7.46
CA LEU A 114 46.32 -26.17 7.37
C LEU A 114 44.95 -25.51 7.21
N MET A 115 44.72 -24.37 7.86
CA MET A 115 43.46 -23.64 7.72
C MET A 115 43.32 -22.97 6.34
N ILE A 116 44.42 -22.46 5.78
CA ILE A 116 44.44 -21.95 4.39
C ILE A 116 44.09 -23.08 3.39
N GLU A 117 44.65 -24.28 3.58
CA GLU A 117 44.29 -25.45 2.77
C GLU A 117 42.81 -25.84 2.94
N ALA A 118 42.29 -25.76 4.16
CA ALA A 118 40.89 -26.06 4.45
C ALA A 118 39.94 -25.07 3.75
N MET A 119 40.22 -23.77 3.83
CA MET A 119 39.42 -22.71 3.19
C MET A 119 39.50 -22.78 1.66
N ALA A 120 40.62 -23.23 1.09
CA ALA A 120 40.77 -23.37 -0.37
C ALA A 120 39.84 -24.41 -1.01
N LEU A 121 39.23 -25.29 -0.22
CA LEU A 121 38.22 -26.25 -0.69
C LEU A 121 36.86 -25.58 -0.97
N TRP A 122 36.63 -24.38 -0.44
CA TRP A 122 35.37 -23.65 -0.61
C TRP A 122 35.38 -22.78 -1.87
N ARG A 123 34.35 -22.93 -2.70
CA ARG A 123 34.17 -22.15 -3.94
C ARG A 123 32.99 -21.18 -3.87
N GLY A 124 32.32 -21.11 -2.72
CA GLY A 124 31.09 -20.36 -2.49
C GLY A 124 30.26 -21.01 -1.37
N PRO A 125 29.00 -20.56 -1.18
CA PRO A 125 28.06 -21.14 -0.23
C PRO A 125 27.85 -22.64 -0.45
N VAL A 126 27.53 -23.37 0.61
CA VAL A 126 27.26 -24.81 0.52
C VAL A 126 26.14 -25.10 -0.47
N ALA A 127 26.33 -26.16 -1.25
CA ALA A 127 25.37 -26.61 -2.26
C ALA A 127 24.98 -25.53 -3.30
N LEU A 128 25.92 -24.65 -3.67
CA LEU A 128 25.75 -23.69 -4.75
C LEU A 128 25.21 -24.39 -6.03
N GLY A 129 24.02 -23.99 -6.49
CA GLY A 129 23.32 -24.59 -7.64
C GLY A 129 22.06 -25.39 -7.32
N ILE A 130 21.67 -25.52 -6.04
CA ILE A 130 20.30 -25.87 -5.62
C ILE A 130 19.45 -24.61 -5.44
N THR A 131 18.12 -24.72 -5.35
CA THR A 131 17.22 -23.58 -5.19
C THR A 131 17.43 -22.86 -3.85
N SER A 132 17.11 -21.56 -3.78
CA SER A 132 17.23 -20.73 -2.58
C SER A 132 16.45 -21.31 -1.40
N GLU A 133 15.24 -21.80 -1.65
CA GLU A 133 14.32 -22.29 -0.62
C GLU A 133 14.86 -23.57 0.05
N THR A 134 15.48 -24.46 -0.73
CA THR A 134 16.12 -25.67 -0.18
C THR A 134 17.40 -25.32 0.58
N ARG A 135 18.16 -24.32 0.12
CA ARG A 135 19.42 -23.92 0.75
C ARG A 135 19.22 -23.18 2.07
N SER A 136 18.07 -22.52 2.27
CA SER A 136 17.73 -21.91 3.57
C SER A 136 17.44 -22.92 4.68
N HIS A 137 17.36 -24.21 4.36
CA HIS A 137 17.14 -25.25 5.38
C HIS A 137 18.31 -25.28 6.40
N PRO A 138 18.04 -25.40 7.72
CA PRO A 138 19.05 -25.30 8.78
C PRO A 138 20.28 -26.20 8.60
N VAL A 139 20.11 -27.35 7.96
CA VAL A 139 21.20 -28.30 7.65
C VAL A 139 22.32 -27.70 6.78
N PHE A 140 21.97 -26.85 5.82
CA PHE A 140 22.93 -26.20 4.94
C PHE A 140 23.52 -24.97 5.63
N THR A 141 22.67 -24.18 6.29
CA THR A 141 23.10 -23.03 7.10
C THR A 141 24.12 -23.43 8.17
N ALA A 142 23.96 -24.59 8.81
CA ALA A 142 24.92 -25.11 9.79
C ALA A 142 26.31 -25.36 9.18
N VAL A 143 26.38 -25.83 7.93
CA VAL A 143 27.64 -26.07 7.23
C VAL A 143 28.30 -24.75 6.78
N ASP A 144 27.50 -23.77 6.33
CA ASP A 144 28.02 -22.42 6.06
C ASP A 144 28.56 -21.75 7.35
N GLN A 145 27.90 -21.99 8.48
CA GLN A 145 28.39 -21.55 9.80
C GLN A 145 29.68 -22.27 10.22
N GLU A 146 29.86 -23.55 9.89
CA GLU A 146 31.15 -24.26 10.11
C GLU A 146 32.30 -23.60 9.33
N HIS A 147 32.06 -23.14 8.10
CA HIS A 147 33.05 -22.39 7.32
C HIS A 147 33.36 -21.05 7.96
N LEU A 148 32.34 -20.29 8.37
CA LEU A 148 32.53 -19.01 9.06
C LEU A 148 33.36 -19.17 10.34
N ALA A 149 33.08 -20.20 11.14
CA ALA A 149 33.85 -20.52 12.34
C ALA A 149 35.32 -20.82 12.00
N ALA A 150 35.58 -21.58 10.93
CA ALA A 150 36.95 -21.85 10.48
C ALA A 150 37.69 -20.60 10.01
N VAL A 151 37.01 -19.64 9.38
CA VAL A 151 37.59 -18.34 9.00
C VAL A 151 38.00 -17.53 10.25
N LYS A 152 37.17 -17.54 11.31
CA LYS A 152 37.50 -16.89 12.59
C LYS A 152 38.71 -17.55 13.26
N GLU A 153 38.73 -18.89 13.33
CA GLU A 153 39.88 -19.67 13.84
C GLU A 153 41.15 -19.41 13.02
N ALA A 154 41.05 -19.28 11.70
CA ALA A 154 42.18 -18.93 10.83
C ALA A 154 42.79 -17.57 11.21
N ALA A 155 41.93 -16.59 11.50
CA ALA A 155 42.36 -15.24 11.85
C ALA A 155 43.02 -15.20 13.24
N GLU A 156 42.53 -16.01 14.18
CA GLU A 156 43.14 -16.21 15.49
C GLU A 156 44.54 -16.82 15.36
N TYR A 157 44.68 -17.96 14.68
CA TYR A 157 45.99 -18.62 14.49
C TYR A 157 46.98 -17.73 13.71
N ALA A 158 46.48 -16.91 12.78
CA ALA A 158 47.31 -16.01 12.00
C ALA A 158 48.00 -14.92 12.81
N GLN A 159 47.53 -14.60 14.03
CA GLN A 159 48.19 -13.63 14.92
C GLN A 159 49.61 -14.07 15.32
N GLY A 160 49.85 -15.38 15.43
CA GLY A 160 51.14 -15.97 15.82
C GLY A 160 51.99 -16.51 14.66
N ALA A 161 51.48 -16.47 13.43
CA ALA A 161 52.06 -17.16 12.27
C ALA A 161 53.01 -16.29 11.40
N GLY A 162 53.12 -15.00 11.70
CA GLY A 162 53.91 -14.02 10.93
C GLY A 162 53.12 -13.35 9.78
N ALA A 163 53.62 -12.20 9.32
CA ALA A 163 52.89 -11.31 8.41
C ALA A 163 52.54 -11.92 7.04
N ASP A 164 53.37 -12.82 6.52
CA ASP A 164 53.16 -13.47 5.20
C ASP A 164 51.97 -14.44 5.23
N LEU A 165 51.88 -15.29 6.27
CA LEU A 165 50.75 -16.19 6.45
C LEU A 165 49.47 -15.42 6.82
N GLY A 166 49.59 -14.37 7.64
CA GLY A 166 48.47 -13.48 7.95
C GLY A 166 47.87 -12.79 6.72
N ALA A 167 48.71 -12.36 5.77
CA ALA A 167 48.24 -11.73 4.53
C ALA A 167 47.39 -12.68 3.67
N ARG A 168 47.65 -13.99 3.71
CA ARG A 168 46.87 -15.01 2.98
C ARG A 168 45.50 -15.28 3.58
N VAL A 169 45.30 -15.01 4.88
CA VAL A 169 44.02 -15.15 5.58
C VAL A 169 43.13 -13.90 5.42
N LEU A 170 43.72 -12.74 5.11
CA LEU A 170 42.96 -11.49 4.93
C LEU A 170 41.89 -11.56 3.83
N ALA A 171 42.15 -12.25 2.72
CA ALA A 171 41.20 -12.31 1.62
C ALA A 171 39.91 -13.10 1.99
N PRO A 172 39.99 -14.34 2.51
CA PRO A 172 38.83 -15.04 3.06
C PRO A 172 38.11 -14.27 4.17
N LEU A 173 38.86 -13.62 5.07
CA LEU A 173 38.31 -12.86 6.18
C LEU A 173 37.52 -11.62 5.72
N ARG A 174 38.01 -10.91 4.69
CA ARG A 174 37.26 -9.80 4.06
C ARG A 174 35.98 -10.27 3.38
N GLN A 175 36.04 -11.41 2.70
CA GLN A 175 34.87 -11.97 2.05
C GLN A 175 33.80 -12.35 3.07
N ALA A 176 34.19 -12.98 4.18
CA ALA A 176 33.28 -13.27 5.28
C ALA A 176 32.73 -11.98 5.92
N ALA A 177 33.58 -10.98 6.20
CA ALA A 177 33.18 -9.70 6.78
C ALA A 177 32.20 -8.91 5.88
N ALA A 178 32.28 -9.07 4.56
CA ALA A 178 31.31 -8.49 3.63
C ALA A 178 29.95 -9.22 3.66
N GLN A 179 29.94 -10.53 3.91
CA GLN A 179 28.73 -11.35 3.98
C GLN A 179 28.01 -11.24 5.33
N TYR A 180 28.76 -11.00 6.41
CA TYR A 180 28.23 -10.87 7.78
C TYR A 180 28.60 -9.50 8.38
N PRO A 181 28.02 -8.39 7.86
CA PRO A 181 28.42 -7.02 8.20
C PRO A 181 28.12 -6.59 9.64
N LEU A 182 27.36 -7.41 10.39
CA LEU A 182 26.97 -7.16 11.79
C LEU A 182 27.69 -8.11 12.78
N ASP A 183 28.60 -8.96 12.30
CA ASP A 183 29.36 -9.88 13.16
C ASP A 183 30.60 -9.16 13.72
N GLU A 184 30.45 -8.59 14.92
CA GLU A 184 31.49 -7.78 15.56
C GLU A 184 32.81 -8.52 15.76
N ALA A 185 32.76 -9.78 16.21
CA ALA A 185 33.93 -10.63 16.39
C ALA A 185 34.72 -10.81 15.08
N LEU A 186 34.01 -11.04 13.96
CA LEU A 186 34.62 -11.18 12.65
C LEU A 186 35.33 -9.89 12.20
N HIS A 187 34.70 -8.74 12.44
CA HIS A 187 35.28 -7.44 12.15
C HIS A 187 36.47 -7.09 13.06
N ALA A 188 36.41 -7.45 14.34
CA ALA A 188 37.51 -7.33 15.27
C ALA A 188 38.75 -8.12 14.80
N TRP A 189 38.56 -9.37 14.38
CA TRP A 189 39.63 -10.18 13.79
C TRP A 189 40.22 -9.57 12.52
N LEU A 190 39.38 -8.97 11.66
CA LEU A 190 39.85 -8.29 10.44
C LEU A 190 40.69 -7.06 10.78
N ILE A 191 40.27 -6.24 11.73
CA ILE A 191 41.01 -5.05 12.19
C ILE A 191 42.37 -5.46 12.76
N GLU A 192 42.39 -6.48 13.61
CA GLU A 192 43.61 -6.98 14.24
C GLU A 192 44.60 -7.53 13.21
N LEU A 193 44.13 -8.35 12.27
CA LEU A 193 45.00 -8.95 11.25
C LEU A 193 45.50 -7.91 10.24
N LEU A 194 44.69 -6.89 9.90
CA LEU A 194 45.14 -5.76 9.10
C LEU A 194 46.23 -4.96 9.80
N ALA A 195 46.08 -4.73 11.11
CA ALA A 195 47.12 -4.05 11.88
C ALA A 195 48.41 -4.89 11.98
N ALA A 196 48.31 -6.21 12.19
CA ALA A 196 49.44 -7.13 12.27
C ALA A 196 50.21 -7.25 10.94
N THR A 197 49.53 -7.11 9.81
CA THR A 197 50.13 -7.10 8.45
C THR A 197 50.60 -5.72 7.99
N GLY A 198 50.55 -4.71 8.86
CA GLY A 198 51.05 -3.35 8.58
C GLY A 198 50.06 -2.39 7.92
N ARG A 199 48.79 -2.78 7.75
CA ARG A 199 47.71 -2.01 7.10
C ARG A 199 46.84 -1.25 8.12
N GLN A 200 47.48 -0.49 9.01
CA GLN A 200 46.82 0.17 10.15
C GLN A 200 45.74 1.19 9.76
N ALA A 201 45.97 1.98 8.71
CA ALA A 201 45.00 2.98 8.25
C ALA A 201 43.69 2.31 7.77
N GLU A 202 43.81 1.17 7.08
CA GLU A 202 42.67 0.39 6.62
C GLU A 202 41.96 -0.31 7.77
N ALA A 203 42.69 -0.75 8.81
CA ALA A 203 42.09 -1.29 10.03
C ALA A 203 41.18 -0.26 10.73
N LEU A 204 41.63 1.00 10.85
CA LEU A 204 40.81 2.08 11.43
C LEU A 204 39.63 2.48 10.55
N ASP A 205 39.76 2.36 9.24
CA ASP A 205 38.67 2.63 8.29
C ASP A 205 37.58 1.54 8.36
N VAL A 206 37.97 0.27 8.47
CA VAL A 206 37.06 -0.85 8.73
C VAL A 206 36.31 -0.63 10.04
N HIS A 207 37.02 -0.28 11.13
CA HIS A 207 36.37 0.03 12.41
C HIS A 207 35.34 1.16 12.28
N ARG A 208 35.68 2.26 11.59
CA ARG A 208 34.76 3.39 11.39
C ARG A 208 33.53 2.98 10.57
N THR A 209 33.73 2.17 9.54
CA THR A 209 32.66 1.66 8.68
C THR A 209 31.70 0.77 9.48
N VAL A 210 32.23 -0.17 10.26
CA VAL A 210 31.41 -1.09 11.07
C VAL A 210 30.71 -0.33 12.19
N ARG A 211 31.38 0.59 12.88
CA ARG A 211 30.75 1.46 13.89
C ARG A 211 29.57 2.25 13.32
N THR A 212 29.75 2.84 12.13
CA THR A 212 28.69 3.61 11.47
C THR A 212 27.51 2.69 11.13
N ARG A 213 27.78 1.48 10.62
CA ARG A 213 26.73 0.49 10.33
C ARG A 213 26.02 -0.04 11.58
N LEU A 214 26.73 -0.35 12.66
CA LEU A 214 26.11 -0.77 13.91
C LEU A 214 25.21 0.34 14.47
N ALA A 215 25.62 1.60 14.33
CA ALA A 215 24.81 2.75 14.71
C ALA A 215 23.59 2.95 13.78
N ASP A 216 23.76 2.79 12.46
CA ASP A 216 22.70 3.01 11.48
C ASP A 216 21.68 1.86 11.43
N ASP A 217 22.14 0.60 11.49
CA ASP A 217 21.33 -0.61 11.29
C ASP A 217 20.77 -1.17 12.60
N LEU A 218 21.53 -1.09 13.70
CA LEU A 218 21.16 -1.67 15.01
C LEU A 218 20.97 -0.61 16.12
N GLY A 219 21.40 0.64 15.90
CA GLY A 219 21.30 1.71 16.90
C GLY A 219 22.17 1.50 18.14
N VAL A 220 23.18 0.63 18.06
CA VAL A 220 24.06 0.27 19.18
C VAL A 220 25.49 0.75 18.93
N ASP A 221 26.19 1.09 20.01
CA ASP A 221 27.63 1.33 19.97
C ASP A 221 28.41 0.01 19.85
N PRO A 222 29.64 0.03 19.31
CA PRO A 222 30.53 -1.13 19.26
C PRO A 222 30.66 -1.85 20.60
N GLY A 223 30.49 -3.17 20.59
CA GLY A 223 30.76 -4.05 21.70
C GLY A 223 32.25 -4.10 22.10
N PRO A 224 32.58 -4.84 23.17
CA PRO A 224 33.93 -4.88 23.73
C PRO A 224 34.95 -5.44 22.74
N GLU A 225 34.60 -6.45 21.96
CA GLU A 225 35.49 -7.11 20.99
C GLU A 225 36.01 -6.13 19.92
N LEU A 226 35.12 -5.30 19.37
CA LEU A 226 35.46 -4.32 18.34
C LEU A 226 36.22 -3.11 18.92
N THR A 227 35.85 -2.70 20.14
CA THR A 227 36.52 -1.64 20.89
C THR A 227 37.95 -2.02 21.27
N ASP A 228 38.17 -3.24 21.74
CA ASP A 228 39.49 -3.76 22.11
C ASP A 228 40.42 -3.86 20.90
N ALA A 229 39.89 -4.31 19.75
CA ALA A 229 40.61 -4.32 18.49
C ALA A 229 41.08 -2.90 18.10
N GLN A 230 40.22 -1.88 18.23
CA GLN A 230 40.61 -0.49 17.97
C GLN A 230 41.73 -0.01 18.89
N GLN A 231 41.62 -0.30 20.20
CA GLN A 231 42.63 0.09 21.18
C GLN A 231 43.99 -0.57 20.90
N SER A 232 43.99 -1.85 20.50
CA SER A 232 45.19 -2.58 20.08
C SER A 232 45.88 -1.92 18.88
N VAL A 233 45.14 -1.50 17.85
CA VAL A 233 45.69 -0.77 16.70
C VAL A 233 46.30 0.57 17.12
N LEU A 234 45.65 1.31 18.01
CA LEU A 234 46.14 2.60 18.52
C LEU A 234 47.41 2.44 19.36
N ARG A 235 47.50 1.41 20.22
CA ARG A 235 48.71 1.07 20.99
C ARG A 235 49.89 0.68 20.09
N ARG A 236 49.66 -0.14 19.06
CA ARG A 236 50.68 -0.48 18.05
C ARG A 236 51.15 0.75 17.27
N SER A 237 50.28 1.73 17.05
CA SER A 237 50.62 2.99 16.36
C SER A 237 51.46 3.92 17.24
N ALA A 238 51.30 3.88 18.56
CA ALA A 238 52.13 4.63 19.52
C ALA A 238 53.55 4.04 19.63
N ASN A 239 53.68 2.71 19.80
CA ASN A 239 55.00 2.05 19.88
C ASN A 239 55.85 2.18 18.60
N ARG A 240 55.22 2.37 17.43
CA ARG A 240 55.93 2.63 16.16
C ARG A 240 56.47 4.07 16.05
N ARG A 241 55.87 5.03 16.76
CA ARG A 241 56.40 6.41 16.81
C ARG A 241 57.61 6.49 17.75
N ASP A 242 57.60 5.75 18.85
CA ASP A 242 58.74 5.71 19.78
C ASP A 242 59.98 4.98 19.22
N THR A 243 59.80 4.10 18.22
CA THR A 243 60.92 3.41 17.54
C THR A 243 61.48 4.17 16.33
N SER A 244 60.88 5.30 15.95
CA SER A 244 61.38 6.17 14.86
C SER A 244 62.06 7.47 15.33
N SER A 245 62.21 7.67 16.66
CA SER A 245 62.89 8.83 17.25
C SER A 245 64.28 8.55 17.83
N SER A 246 64.93 7.42 17.51
CA SER A 246 66.31 7.13 17.93
C SER A 246 67.27 7.08 16.75
N GLY A 247 67.78 8.25 16.35
CA GLY A 247 68.90 8.38 15.41
C GLY A 247 69.47 9.81 15.37
N HIS A 248 70.73 9.95 15.82
CA HIS A 248 71.61 11.14 15.89
C HIS A 248 71.34 12.05 17.11
N GLY A 249 72.14 12.10 18.20
CA GLY A 249 73.60 12.06 18.33
C GLY A 249 74.16 13.48 18.15
N GLY A 250 74.80 14.18 19.10
CA GLY A 250 75.20 13.94 20.49
C GLY A 250 75.85 15.22 21.07
N SER A 251 76.57 15.04 22.19
CA SER A 251 77.47 15.99 22.88
C SER A 251 76.81 16.83 24.00
N ALA A 252 77.32 16.96 25.24
CA ALA A 252 78.41 16.34 25.99
C ALA A 252 78.38 16.98 27.41
N VAL A 253 78.25 16.12 28.44
CA VAL A 253 78.77 16.17 29.85
C VAL A 253 78.39 17.36 30.79
N PRO A 254 78.63 17.26 32.13
CA PRO A 254 77.69 16.84 33.18
C PRO A 254 77.44 17.94 34.25
N ASP A 255 76.64 17.67 35.29
CA ASP A 255 77.02 17.79 36.72
C ASP A 255 75.79 17.99 37.65
N GLU A 256 76.02 17.64 38.91
CA GLU A 256 75.13 17.32 40.03
C GLU A 256 74.10 18.37 40.52
N GLY A 257 72.99 17.84 41.08
CA GLY A 257 72.42 18.27 42.35
C GLY A 257 71.63 19.58 42.45
N LYS A 258 70.33 19.49 42.76
CA LYS A 258 69.69 20.07 43.99
C LYS A 258 68.17 20.23 43.84
N GLU A 259 67.48 19.87 44.92
CA GLU A 259 66.14 20.32 45.27
C GLU A 259 66.05 21.86 45.29
N ALA A 260 64.93 22.43 44.79
CA ALA A 260 64.16 23.51 45.42
C ALA A 260 63.06 24.07 44.48
N ASP A 261 61.81 23.96 44.94
CA ASP A 261 60.78 25.03 45.07
C ASP A 261 60.48 26.01 43.90
N GLN A 262 59.29 25.81 43.27
CA GLN A 262 58.24 26.77 42.82
C GLN A 262 58.56 27.91 41.81
N PRO A 263 57.56 28.55 41.11
CA PRO A 263 56.10 28.39 41.13
C PRO A 263 55.42 28.25 39.73
N GLU A 264 54.12 27.99 39.78
CA GLU A 264 53.15 27.93 38.68
C GLU A 264 53.14 29.18 37.78
N GLY A 265 53.40 28.99 36.49
CA GLY A 265 53.09 29.95 35.43
C GLY A 265 51.73 29.65 34.81
N THR A 266 50.69 30.35 35.26
CA THR A 266 49.35 30.32 34.68
C THR A 266 49.39 30.91 33.26
N ILE A 267 49.22 30.06 32.23
CA ILE A 267 48.85 30.54 30.89
C ILE A 267 47.34 30.79 30.89
N PRO A 268 46.84 31.99 30.56
CA PRO A 268 45.40 32.21 30.44
C PRO A 268 44.86 31.38 29.27
N ARG A 269 44.11 30.31 29.57
CA ARG A 269 43.27 29.62 28.58
C ARG A 269 42.03 30.48 28.33
N THR A 270 42.04 31.27 27.27
CA THR A 270 40.81 31.80 26.68
C THR A 270 39.94 30.60 26.26
N PRO A 271 38.69 30.48 26.74
CA PRO A 271 37.82 29.38 26.32
C PRO A 271 37.47 29.55 24.84
N ILE A 272 37.91 28.61 24.01
CA ILE A 272 37.44 28.49 22.64
C ILE A 272 35.96 28.14 22.73
N ALA A 273 35.08 29.07 22.36
CA ALA A 273 33.65 28.81 22.28
C ALA A 273 33.41 27.77 21.18
N VAL A 274 33.04 26.54 21.56
CA VAL A 274 32.70 25.45 20.63
C VAL A 274 31.47 25.87 19.82
N ARG A 275 31.62 25.89 18.49
CA ARG A 275 30.51 26.11 17.55
C ARG A 275 30.16 24.76 16.90
N PRO A 276 29.12 24.06 17.36
CA PRO A 276 28.75 22.77 16.79
C PRO A 276 28.25 22.93 15.35
N ALA A 277 28.58 21.97 14.48
CA ALA A 277 28.11 21.87 13.11
C ALA A 277 27.72 20.41 12.82
N GLN A 278 26.57 20.00 13.35
CA GLN A 278 26.17 18.58 13.41
C GLN A 278 25.12 18.18 12.36
N LEU A 279 24.77 19.05 11.41
CA LEU A 279 23.77 18.71 10.40
C LEU A 279 24.24 17.52 9.54
N PRO A 280 23.37 16.51 9.32
CA PRO A 280 23.66 15.42 8.39
C PRO A 280 23.88 15.93 6.95
N ALA A 281 24.55 15.13 6.13
CA ALA A 281 24.80 15.46 4.73
C ALA A 281 23.48 15.67 3.96
N GLU A 282 23.46 16.71 3.13
CA GLU A 282 22.33 17.00 2.27
C GLU A 282 22.26 15.99 1.10
N LEU A 283 21.05 15.62 0.67
CA LEU A 283 20.88 14.83 -0.56
C LEU A 283 21.32 15.65 -1.77
N SER A 284 22.08 15.03 -2.67
CA SER A 284 22.54 15.65 -3.93
C SER A 284 21.40 16.07 -4.87
N VAL A 285 20.20 15.49 -4.70
CA VAL A 285 19.01 15.80 -5.49
C VAL A 285 17.80 15.92 -4.58
N PHE A 286 17.39 17.16 -4.29
CA PHE A 286 16.13 17.50 -3.66
C PHE A 286 15.13 18.01 -4.72
N THR A 287 13.85 17.60 -4.65
CA THR A 287 12.84 17.97 -5.67
C THR A 287 11.45 18.10 -5.06
N GLY A 288 10.71 19.14 -5.45
CA GLY A 288 9.36 19.45 -4.95
C GLY A 288 9.38 20.16 -3.60
N ARG A 289 8.19 20.44 -3.05
CA ARG A 289 7.99 21.10 -1.74
C ARG A 289 8.30 22.60 -1.67
N ASP A 290 8.25 23.28 -2.81
CA ASP A 290 8.52 24.71 -2.89
C ASP A 290 7.52 25.51 -2.02
N ALA A 291 6.24 25.13 -2.02
CA ALA A 291 5.20 25.79 -1.23
C ALA A 291 5.40 25.62 0.29
N GLU A 292 5.83 24.44 0.74
CA GLU A 292 6.13 24.17 2.13
C GLU A 292 7.41 24.90 2.58
N LEU A 293 8.45 24.96 1.73
CA LEU A 293 9.65 25.76 1.98
C LEU A 293 9.32 27.26 2.08
N ASP A 294 8.49 27.80 1.19
CA ASP A 294 8.02 29.19 1.24
C ASP A 294 7.22 29.49 2.51
N ARG A 295 6.47 28.50 3.05
CA ARG A 295 5.81 28.63 4.35
C ARG A 295 6.83 28.75 5.47
N PHE A 296 7.84 27.88 5.49
CA PHE A 296 8.87 27.92 6.52
C PHE A 296 9.74 29.18 6.46
N GLN A 297 10.07 29.66 5.26
CA GLN A 297 10.83 30.90 5.07
C GLN A 297 10.07 32.12 5.61
N ARG A 298 8.75 32.17 5.47
CA ARG A 298 7.89 33.23 6.02
C ARG A 298 7.83 33.25 7.55
N LEU A 299 8.15 32.14 8.23
CA LEU A 299 8.21 32.08 9.69
C LEU A 299 9.47 32.76 10.26
N LEU A 300 10.47 33.02 9.42
CA LEU A 300 11.70 33.65 9.83
C LEU A 300 11.69 35.15 9.46
N PRO A 301 12.25 36.04 10.30
CA PRO A 301 12.38 37.47 9.98
C PRO A 301 13.19 37.70 8.69
N ALA A 302 13.10 38.90 8.11
CA ALA A 302 13.94 39.30 6.98
C ALA A 302 15.44 39.20 7.33
N ALA A 303 16.28 38.98 6.31
CA ALA A 303 17.72 38.84 6.50
C ALA A 303 18.31 40.09 7.18
N GLY A 304 18.77 39.94 8.43
CA GLY A 304 19.33 41.03 9.25
C GLY A 304 18.60 41.25 10.58
N ASP A 305 17.34 40.84 10.70
CA ASP A 305 16.55 41.00 11.93
C ASP A 305 16.63 39.75 12.83
N CYS A 306 16.73 39.98 14.14
CA CYS A 306 16.72 38.91 15.14
C CYS A 306 15.28 38.45 15.42
N PRO A 307 14.99 37.14 15.46
CA PRO A 307 13.71 36.64 15.97
C PRO A 307 13.53 37.10 17.42
N SER A 308 12.45 37.85 17.69
CA SER A 308 12.10 38.26 19.06
C SER A 308 11.56 37.12 19.93
N THR A 309 11.26 35.96 19.32
CA THR A 309 10.68 34.77 19.96
C THR A 309 11.34 33.49 19.46
N LEU A 310 11.28 32.43 20.27
CA LEU A 310 11.61 31.06 19.86
C LEU A 310 10.66 30.63 18.73
N VAL A 311 11.21 30.11 17.63
CA VAL A 311 10.41 29.52 16.55
C VAL A 311 10.53 28.01 16.63
N ILE A 312 9.41 27.32 16.83
CA ILE A 312 9.33 25.86 16.77
C ILE A 312 8.54 25.51 15.52
N SER A 313 9.15 24.72 14.63
CA SER A 313 8.51 24.23 13.40
C SER A 313 8.41 22.72 13.46
N VAL A 314 7.18 22.18 13.41
CA VAL A 314 6.91 20.74 13.44
C VAL A 314 6.54 20.28 12.04
N ILE A 315 7.29 19.31 11.52
CA ILE A 315 7.08 18.68 10.21
C ILE A 315 6.44 17.31 10.45
N GLY A 316 5.14 17.20 10.15
CA GLY A 316 4.34 15.97 10.28
C GLY A 316 4.03 15.31 8.93
N GLY A 317 3.51 14.09 8.94
CA GLY A 317 3.12 13.35 7.73
C GLY A 317 3.47 11.86 7.75
N MET A 318 3.00 11.12 6.75
CA MET A 318 3.16 9.65 6.63
C MET A 318 4.63 9.21 6.59
N ALA A 319 4.92 7.97 6.98
CA ALA A 319 6.25 7.37 6.79
C ALA A 319 6.66 7.39 5.30
N GLY A 320 7.92 7.71 5.02
CA GLY A 320 8.43 7.79 3.64
C GLY A 320 8.03 9.04 2.83
N VAL A 321 7.27 9.99 3.41
CA VAL A 321 6.85 11.23 2.71
C VAL A 321 7.98 12.27 2.55
N GLY A 322 9.14 12.05 3.20
CA GLY A 322 10.32 12.93 3.08
C GLY A 322 10.48 13.99 4.17
N LYS A 323 9.87 13.82 5.36
CA LYS A 323 9.98 14.77 6.49
C LYS A 323 11.42 15.11 6.87
N THR A 324 12.24 14.10 7.16
CA THR A 324 13.65 14.25 7.53
C THR A 324 14.44 14.91 6.40
N THR A 325 14.17 14.53 5.16
CA THR A 325 14.81 15.14 3.98
C THR A 325 14.48 16.63 3.86
N LEU A 326 13.21 17.02 4.02
CA LEU A 326 12.80 18.42 4.00
C LEU A 326 13.41 19.22 5.17
N ALA A 327 13.42 18.64 6.37
CA ALA A 327 14.00 19.27 7.56
C ALA A 327 15.49 19.56 7.38
N ILE A 328 16.25 18.58 6.89
CA ILE A 328 17.69 18.73 6.65
C ILE A 328 17.94 19.73 5.50
N HIS A 329 17.17 19.66 4.41
CA HIS A 329 17.29 20.60 3.29
C HIS A 329 17.03 22.04 3.74
N TRP A 330 15.97 22.27 4.51
CA TRP A 330 15.68 23.59 5.06
C TRP A 330 16.74 24.04 6.06
N ALA A 331 17.22 23.14 6.93
CA ALA A 331 18.27 23.43 7.89
C ALA A 331 19.56 23.93 7.21
N HIS A 332 19.98 23.33 6.09
CA HIS A 332 21.11 23.81 5.29
C HIS A 332 20.85 25.18 4.66
N GLN A 333 19.64 25.44 4.15
CA GLN A 333 19.30 26.76 3.57
C GLN A 333 19.36 27.91 4.58
N VAL A 334 19.06 27.65 5.86
CA VAL A 334 19.01 28.69 6.90
C VAL A 334 20.20 28.66 7.86
N ALA A 335 21.13 27.71 7.69
CA ALA A 335 22.31 27.49 8.52
C ALA A 335 23.10 28.78 8.80
N ASP A 336 23.32 29.60 7.77
CA ASP A 336 24.08 30.85 7.86
C ASP A 336 23.45 31.90 8.81
N ARG A 337 22.16 31.75 9.11
CA ARG A 337 21.42 32.64 10.03
C ARG A 337 21.65 32.31 11.50
N PHE A 338 22.24 31.15 11.81
CA PHE A 338 22.49 30.66 13.16
C PHE A 338 23.99 30.43 13.40
N PRO A 339 24.78 31.52 13.54
CA PRO A 339 26.24 31.44 13.54
C PRO A 339 26.84 30.80 14.80
N ASP A 340 26.05 30.64 15.87
CA ASP A 340 26.54 30.12 17.14
C ASP A 340 26.52 28.59 17.20
N GLY A 341 25.88 27.93 16.23
CA GLY A 341 25.98 26.50 16.00
C GLY A 341 24.71 25.83 15.48
N GLN A 342 24.87 24.56 15.10
CA GLN A 342 23.83 23.68 14.60
C GLN A 342 23.93 22.33 15.31
N LEU A 343 22.82 21.90 15.90
CA LEU A 343 22.70 20.65 16.65
C LEU A 343 21.68 19.74 15.95
N PHE A 344 21.99 18.45 15.88
CA PHE A 344 21.11 17.43 15.31
C PHE A 344 21.02 16.24 16.25
N VAL A 345 19.79 15.79 16.53
CA VAL A 345 19.53 14.58 17.31
C VAL A 345 18.41 13.79 16.66
N ASN A 346 18.65 12.50 16.40
CA ASN A 346 17.61 11.55 16.03
C ASN A 346 17.06 10.90 17.32
N LEU A 347 15.80 11.23 17.64
CA LEU A 347 15.12 10.81 18.85
C LEU A 347 14.62 9.36 18.81
N ARG A 348 14.75 8.68 17.67
CA ARG A 348 14.41 7.24 17.49
C ARG A 348 13.00 6.89 17.98
N GLY A 349 12.06 7.82 17.93
CA GLY A 349 10.77 7.74 18.63
C GLY A 349 9.84 6.61 18.18
N PHE A 350 10.13 5.97 17.03
CA PHE A 350 9.31 4.89 16.45
C PHE A 350 10.13 3.62 16.13
N HIS A 351 11.35 3.49 16.65
CA HIS A 351 12.16 2.29 16.41
C HIS A 351 11.60 1.08 17.19
N PRO A 352 11.62 -0.16 16.66
CA PRO A 352 11.15 -1.33 17.40
C PRO A 352 12.00 -1.59 18.67
N ALA A 353 11.36 -2.12 19.72
CA ALA A 353 11.94 -2.60 20.99
C ALA A 353 12.50 -1.54 21.97
N ASP A 354 11.63 -0.70 22.58
CA ASP A 354 11.93 0.22 23.70
C ASP A 354 13.26 1.02 23.58
N SER A 355 13.70 1.25 22.34
CA SER A 355 14.95 1.89 21.96
C SER A 355 14.78 3.38 21.61
N ALA A 356 13.58 3.93 21.88
CA ALA A 356 13.33 5.36 21.76
C ALA A 356 14.24 6.12 22.71
N MET A 357 14.94 7.13 22.20
CA MET A 357 15.92 7.88 22.98
C MET A 357 15.22 8.57 24.15
N HIS A 358 15.65 8.28 25.38
CA HIS A 358 15.06 8.91 26.56
C HIS A 358 15.43 10.41 26.58
N PRO A 359 14.56 11.33 27.05
CA PRO A 359 14.84 12.77 27.02
C PRO A 359 16.16 13.17 27.72
N SER A 360 16.56 12.44 28.76
CA SER A 360 17.83 12.63 29.46
C SER A 360 19.06 12.24 28.62
N GLU A 361 18.93 11.23 27.77
CA GLU A 361 19.97 10.85 26.81
C GLU A 361 20.10 11.90 25.70
N ALA A 362 18.96 12.38 25.17
CA ALA A 362 18.94 13.44 24.17
C ALA A 362 19.53 14.76 24.71
N ALA A 363 19.15 15.16 25.93
CA ALA A 363 19.69 16.36 26.57
C ALA A 363 21.20 16.26 26.81
N ARG A 364 21.69 15.08 27.22
CA ARG A 364 23.13 14.80 27.36
C ARG A 364 23.86 14.96 26.03
N SER A 365 23.34 14.36 24.96
CA SER A 365 23.92 14.47 23.61
C SER A 365 24.02 15.92 23.13
N LEU A 366 22.98 16.74 23.37
CA LEU A 366 22.99 18.17 23.04
C LEU A 366 24.02 18.95 23.87
N LEU A 367 24.14 18.66 25.17
CA LEU A 367 25.12 19.30 26.07
C LEU A 367 26.57 18.94 25.71
N GLU A 368 26.83 17.68 25.36
CA GLU A 368 28.13 17.24 24.84
C GLU A 368 28.47 17.95 23.53
N GLY A 369 27.50 18.11 22.63
CA GLY A 369 27.64 18.89 21.39
C GLY A 369 28.00 20.36 21.62
N LEU A 370 27.55 20.95 22.73
CA LEU A 370 27.90 22.30 23.16
C LEU A 370 29.26 22.40 23.88
N GLY A 371 29.96 21.27 24.05
CA GLY A 371 31.29 21.20 24.65
C GLY A 371 31.30 21.01 26.17
N VAL A 372 30.18 20.60 26.79
CA VAL A 372 30.14 20.28 28.22
C VAL A 372 30.80 18.90 28.46
N PRO A 373 31.80 18.78 29.34
CA PRO A 373 32.40 17.49 29.67
C PRO A 373 31.37 16.56 30.33
N ALA A 374 31.38 15.26 29.98
CA ALA A 374 30.40 14.28 30.47
C ALA A 374 30.26 14.21 32.01
N ARG A 375 31.34 14.50 32.75
CA ARG A 375 31.35 14.56 34.23
C ARG A 375 30.56 15.73 34.82
N ASP A 376 30.36 16.79 34.05
CA ASP A 376 29.71 18.03 34.48
C ASP A 376 28.22 18.07 34.06
N ILE A 377 27.74 17.02 33.37
CA ILE A 377 26.35 16.91 32.91
C ILE A 377 25.49 16.31 34.04
N PRO A 378 24.45 17.01 34.52
CA PRO A 378 23.54 16.48 35.52
C PRO A 378 22.83 15.19 35.05
N VAL A 379 22.62 14.25 35.98
CA VAL A 379 21.88 13.01 35.71
C VAL A 379 20.38 13.27 35.61
N ASP A 380 19.89 14.23 36.40
CA ASP A 380 18.50 14.66 36.43
C ASP A 380 18.14 15.51 35.20
N ILE A 381 16.97 15.26 34.62
CA ILE A 381 16.51 15.90 33.38
C ILE A 381 16.21 17.38 33.57
N ASP A 382 15.65 17.79 34.70
CA ASP A 382 15.30 19.19 34.94
C ASP A 382 16.56 20.03 35.15
N ALA A 383 17.55 19.49 35.86
CA ALA A 383 18.87 20.07 36.01
C ALA A 383 19.62 20.16 34.67
N ALA A 384 19.62 19.10 33.87
CA ALA A 384 20.23 19.08 32.53
C ALA A 384 19.56 20.08 31.58
N SER A 385 18.23 20.16 31.58
CA SER A 385 17.45 21.11 30.78
C SER A 385 17.73 22.56 31.21
N SER A 386 17.91 22.80 32.52
CA SER A 386 18.25 24.13 33.04
C SER A 386 19.67 24.57 32.65
N LEU A 387 20.64 23.64 32.69
CA LEU A 387 21.99 23.89 32.17
C LEU A 387 21.97 24.16 30.67
N TYR A 388 21.23 23.35 29.90
CA TYR A 388 21.05 23.50 28.46
C TYR A 388 20.49 24.88 28.10
N ARG A 389 19.41 25.30 28.76
CA ARG A 389 18.81 26.63 28.57
C ARG A 389 19.77 27.76 28.95
N SER A 390 20.59 27.58 29.98
CA SER A 390 21.58 28.57 30.42
C SER A 390 22.72 28.74 29.40
N LEU A 391 23.18 27.65 28.78
CA LEU A 391 24.23 27.68 27.76
C LEU A 391 23.76 28.31 26.44
N LEU A 392 22.48 28.15 26.11
CA LEU A 392 21.87 28.72 24.91
C LEU A 392 21.35 30.16 25.11
N ALA A 393 21.33 30.67 26.34
CA ALA A 393 20.93 32.04 26.64
C ALA A 393 21.78 33.03 25.83
N GLY A 394 21.12 33.86 25.01
CA GLY A 394 21.77 34.86 24.16
C GLY A 394 22.48 34.32 22.91
N ARG A 395 22.38 33.01 22.61
CA ARG A 395 22.95 32.39 21.40
C ARG A 395 21.89 32.12 20.34
N ARG A 396 22.30 32.18 19.07
CA ARG A 396 21.47 31.83 17.90
C ARG A 396 21.90 30.48 17.36
N VAL A 397 21.20 29.43 17.81
CA VAL A 397 21.49 28.05 17.46
C VAL A 397 20.31 27.45 16.70
N LEU A 398 20.64 26.65 15.68
CA LEU A 398 19.68 25.81 14.96
C LEU A 398 19.66 24.42 15.58
N ILE A 399 18.49 23.92 15.96
CA ILE A 399 18.33 22.60 16.58
C ILE A 399 17.37 21.78 15.72
N VAL A 400 17.80 20.60 15.27
CA VAL A 400 16.97 19.66 14.52
C VAL A 400 16.75 18.41 15.37
N LEU A 401 15.49 18.18 15.76
CA LEU A 401 15.04 17.01 16.50
C LEU A 401 14.28 16.09 15.54
N ASP A 402 14.98 15.09 15.03
CA ASP A 402 14.42 14.16 14.03
C ASP A 402 13.72 12.97 14.69
N ASN A 403 12.59 12.55 14.11
CA ASN A 403 11.84 11.35 14.48
C ASN A 403 11.33 11.33 15.94
N ALA A 404 10.77 12.44 16.41
CA ALA A 404 10.22 12.56 17.75
C ALA A 404 8.90 11.79 17.93
N ARG A 405 8.73 11.10 19.07
CA ARG A 405 7.53 10.30 19.37
C ARG A 405 6.35 11.16 19.81
N ASP A 406 6.55 12.02 20.80
CA ASP A 406 5.52 12.82 21.46
C ASP A 406 6.09 14.16 21.98
N ALA A 407 5.21 15.00 22.53
CA ALA A 407 5.59 16.32 23.03
C ALA A 407 6.41 16.27 24.32
N GLU A 408 6.23 15.25 25.17
CA GLU A 408 7.00 15.10 26.41
C GLU A 408 8.47 14.80 26.11
N GLN A 409 8.76 14.11 25.01
CA GLN A 409 10.14 13.89 24.56
C GLN A 409 10.86 15.19 24.17
N ILE A 410 10.12 16.19 23.70
CA ILE A 410 10.67 17.42 23.10
C ILE A 410 10.77 18.55 24.12
N ARG A 411 9.80 18.69 25.03
CA ARG A 411 9.73 19.82 25.99
C ARG A 411 11.04 20.08 26.76
N PRO A 412 11.75 19.07 27.30
CA PRO A 412 13.02 19.28 28.01
C PRO A 412 14.15 19.81 27.10
N LEU A 413 14.05 19.56 25.79
CA LEU A 413 15.05 19.88 24.77
C LEU A 413 14.83 21.25 24.11
N LEU A 414 13.78 21.98 24.50
CA LEU A 414 13.49 23.30 23.96
C LEU A 414 14.39 24.37 24.60
N PRO A 415 15.06 25.22 23.80
CA PRO A 415 15.86 26.31 24.33
C PRO A 415 14.95 27.39 24.95
N GLY A 416 15.37 27.99 26.05
CA GLY A 416 14.66 29.13 26.67
C GLY A 416 14.99 30.47 26.02
N ALA A 417 15.93 30.51 25.08
CA ALA A 417 16.51 31.73 24.53
C ALA A 417 15.80 32.20 23.25
N THR A 418 15.49 33.50 23.20
CA THR A 418 14.99 34.20 22.01
C THR A 418 16.07 34.22 20.92
N GLY A 419 15.72 33.83 19.68
CA GLY A 419 16.64 33.85 18.54
C GLY A 419 17.17 32.49 18.07
N SER A 420 16.79 31.38 18.71
CA SER A 420 17.05 30.02 18.23
C SER A 420 15.87 29.45 17.43
N LEU A 421 16.14 28.50 16.53
CA LEU A 421 15.13 27.79 15.72
C LEU A 421 15.17 26.29 16.08
N VAL A 422 14.01 25.72 16.39
CA VAL A 422 13.85 24.28 16.59
C VAL A 422 13.01 23.70 15.45
N ILE A 423 13.60 22.79 14.69
CA ILE A 423 12.92 22.00 13.66
C ILE A 423 12.68 20.61 14.23
N VAL A 424 11.42 20.20 14.31
CA VAL A 424 11.04 18.87 14.79
C VAL A 424 10.44 18.09 13.64
N THR A 425 10.88 16.86 13.41
CA THR A 425 10.16 15.93 12.54
C THR A 425 9.46 14.87 13.38
N SER A 426 8.21 14.55 13.05
CA SER A 426 7.47 13.50 13.74
C SER A 426 6.51 12.80 12.78
N ARG A 427 6.19 11.55 13.11
CA ARG A 427 5.09 10.81 12.47
C ARG A 427 3.75 11.04 13.19
N ASN A 428 3.76 11.75 14.32
CA ASN A 428 2.55 12.17 15.02
C ASN A 428 2.34 13.67 14.80
N GLN A 429 1.10 14.14 14.96
CA GLN A 429 0.77 15.55 14.74
C GLN A 429 1.22 16.48 15.88
N LEU A 430 1.68 15.92 17.00
CA LEU A 430 2.23 16.65 18.17
C LEU A 430 1.38 17.83 18.66
N TYR A 431 0.05 17.65 18.74
CA TYR A 431 -0.89 18.70 19.16
C TYR A 431 -0.51 19.43 20.46
N GLY A 432 0.08 18.70 21.43
CA GLY A 432 0.53 19.29 22.69
C GLY A 432 1.52 20.43 22.50
N LEU A 433 2.41 20.33 21.51
CA LEU A 433 3.42 21.34 21.17
C LEU A 433 2.84 22.60 20.51
N VAL A 434 1.81 22.39 19.69
CA VAL A 434 1.09 23.49 19.04
C VAL A 434 0.26 24.26 20.08
N ALA A 435 -0.43 23.55 20.97
CA ALA A 435 -1.33 24.14 21.95
C ALA A 435 -0.60 24.86 23.09
N SER A 436 0.49 24.29 23.62
CA SER A 436 1.16 24.81 24.82
C SER A 436 2.38 25.67 24.52
N GLU A 437 3.14 25.38 23.45
CA GLU A 437 4.41 26.04 23.13
C GLU A 437 4.35 26.87 21.84
N GLY A 438 3.17 26.98 21.20
CA GLY A 438 2.95 27.81 20.01
C GLY A 438 3.69 27.31 18.76
N ALA A 439 3.94 26.00 18.66
CA ALA A 439 4.65 25.42 17.53
C ALA A 439 3.87 25.56 16.20
N HIS A 440 4.60 25.85 15.13
CA HIS A 440 4.05 25.95 13.78
C HIS A 440 4.10 24.58 13.11
N ALA A 441 2.95 23.91 13.02
CA ALA A 441 2.85 22.60 12.40
C ALA A 441 2.63 22.70 10.88
N VAL A 442 3.47 22.01 10.11
CA VAL A 442 3.33 21.81 8.67
C VAL A 442 3.20 20.31 8.41
N MET A 443 2.03 19.90 7.92
CA MET A 443 1.76 18.52 7.53
C MET A 443 2.14 18.33 6.06
N LEU A 444 3.05 17.40 5.81
CA LEU A 444 3.43 17.02 4.46
C LEU A 444 2.44 16.02 3.89
N ASP A 445 1.82 16.40 2.78
CA ASP A 445 1.01 15.51 1.95
C ASP A 445 1.91 14.76 0.95
N LEU A 446 1.35 13.93 0.07
CA LEU A 446 2.06 13.30 -1.06
C LEU A 446 2.59 14.36 -2.04
N LEU A 447 3.52 13.97 -2.93
CA LEU A 447 3.94 14.86 -4.01
C LEU A 447 2.79 15.12 -5.00
N GLY A 448 2.75 16.32 -5.56
CA GLY A 448 1.94 16.62 -6.74
C GLY A 448 2.33 15.72 -7.92
N HIS A 449 1.41 15.51 -8.87
CA HIS A 449 1.71 14.67 -10.04
C HIS A 449 2.92 15.18 -10.83
N GLU A 450 2.99 16.49 -11.07
CA GLU A 450 4.12 17.13 -11.73
C GLU A 450 5.42 17.03 -10.92
N GLU A 451 5.35 17.15 -9.60
CA GLU A 451 6.52 17.02 -8.72
C GLU A 451 7.07 15.59 -8.72
N ALA A 452 6.20 14.58 -8.74
CA ALA A 452 6.59 13.17 -8.83
C ALA A 452 7.27 12.84 -10.17
N LEU A 453 6.76 13.38 -11.29
CA LEU A 453 7.40 13.25 -12.60
C LEU A 453 8.74 13.99 -12.65
N ARG A 454 8.83 15.17 -12.05
CA ARG A 454 10.08 15.95 -11.93
C ARG A 454 11.11 15.19 -11.09
N PHE A 455 10.68 14.52 -10.02
CA PHE A 455 11.52 13.66 -9.19
C PHE A 455 12.14 12.52 -10.03
N LEU A 456 11.33 11.80 -10.81
CA LEU A 456 11.82 10.76 -11.71
C LEU A 456 12.79 11.33 -12.76
N SER A 457 12.45 12.49 -13.34
CA SER A 457 13.26 13.14 -14.38
C SER A 457 14.64 13.54 -13.88
N ARG A 458 14.75 14.08 -12.65
CA ARG A 458 16.04 14.46 -12.06
C ARG A 458 16.93 13.25 -11.72
N ARG A 459 16.34 12.09 -11.39
CA ARG A 459 17.10 10.87 -11.04
C ARG A 459 17.43 9.98 -12.23
N LEU A 460 16.53 9.86 -13.20
CA LEU A 460 16.64 8.94 -14.34
C LEU A 460 17.08 9.63 -15.64
N GLY A 461 17.09 10.96 -15.66
CA GLY A 461 17.32 11.78 -16.84
C GLY A 461 16.00 12.18 -17.53
N ALA A 462 15.91 13.44 -17.95
CA ALA A 462 14.70 13.98 -18.58
C ALA A 462 14.34 13.26 -19.88
N ASP A 463 15.33 12.92 -20.71
CA ASP A 463 15.11 12.26 -22.01
C ASP A 463 14.47 10.88 -21.86
N ARG A 464 14.88 10.10 -20.84
CA ARG A 464 14.34 8.76 -20.56
C ARG A 464 12.89 8.82 -20.10
N VAL A 465 12.52 9.83 -19.31
CA VAL A 465 11.16 10.03 -18.83
C VAL A 465 10.25 10.56 -19.94
N LEU A 466 10.72 11.52 -20.73
CA LEU A 466 9.96 12.06 -21.87
C LEU A 466 9.71 11.01 -22.95
N GLY A 467 10.70 10.16 -23.25
CA GLY A 467 10.56 9.06 -24.22
C GLY A 467 9.54 8.00 -23.82
N ALA A 468 9.18 7.91 -22.53
CA ALA A 468 8.27 6.91 -21.97
C ALA A 468 7.25 7.55 -20.99
N ALA A 469 6.66 8.70 -21.37
CA ALA A 469 5.83 9.52 -20.48
C ALA A 469 4.63 8.77 -19.87
N ARG A 470 3.98 7.88 -20.65
CA ARG A 470 2.86 7.06 -20.15
C ARG A 470 3.31 6.09 -19.05
N ALA A 471 4.44 5.40 -19.26
CA ALA A 471 4.98 4.48 -18.27
C ALA A 471 5.48 5.23 -17.02
N ALA A 472 6.10 6.41 -17.19
CA ALA A 472 6.48 7.25 -16.05
C ALA A 472 5.28 7.69 -15.22
N THR A 473 4.20 8.13 -15.88
CA THR A 473 2.92 8.47 -15.23
C THR A 473 2.39 7.26 -14.45
N GLU A 474 2.36 6.09 -15.09
CA GLU A 474 1.90 4.84 -14.45
C GLU A 474 2.75 4.47 -13.23
N ILE A 475 4.08 4.56 -13.31
CA ILE A 475 4.99 4.34 -12.18
C ILE A 475 4.70 5.30 -11.04
N THR A 476 4.47 6.60 -11.32
CA THR A 476 4.13 7.56 -10.27
C THR A 476 2.82 7.22 -9.55
N THR A 477 1.83 6.73 -10.31
CA THR A 477 0.55 6.26 -9.77
C THR A 477 0.76 5.03 -8.90
N LEU A 478 1.46 3.99 -9.40
CA LEU A 478 1.73 2.74 -8.67
C LEU A 478 2.59 2.94 -7.41
N CYS A 479 3.44 3.97 -7.38
CA CYS A 479 4.20 4.35 -6.19
C CYS A 479 3.36 5.17 -5.18
N GLY A 480 2.09 5.45 -5.47
CA GLY A 480 1.24 6.35 -4.68
C GLY A 480 1.80 7.76 -4.54
N ARG A 481 2.68 8.21 -5.46
CA ARG A 481 3.42 9.49 -5.36
C ARG A 481 4.24 9.66 -4.07
N LEU A 482 4.58 8.55 -3.40
CA LEU A 482 5.39 8.56 -2.19
C LEU A 482 6.89 8.71 -2.54
N PRO A 483 7.62 9.72 -2.03
CA PRO A 483 9.04 9.93 -2.33
C PRO A 483 9.92 8.72 -2.06
N LEU A 484 9.68 7.98 -0.97
CA LEU A 484 10.43 6.76 -0.66
C LEU A 484 10.24 5.68 -1.74
N ALA A 485 9.01 5.41 -2.15
CA ALA A 485 8.71 4.43 -3.20
C ALA A 485 9.31 4.85 -4.55
N LEU A 486 9.18 6.13 -4.90
CA LEU A 486 9.81 6.69 -6.10
C LEU A 486 11.33 6.57 -6.05
N ALA A 487 11.96 6.76 -4.88
CA ALA A 487 13.40 6.62 -4.70
C ALA A 487 13.86 5.18 -4.92
N ILE A 488 13.12 4.20 -4.38
CA ILE A 488 13.37 2.76 -4.53
C ILE A 488 13.25 2.35 -6.01
N VAL A 489 12.15 2.71 -6.68
CA VAL A 489 11.93 2.38 -8.09
C VAL A 489 12.97 3.07 -8.98
N SER A 490 13.34 4.32 -8.67
CA SER A 490 14.40 5.02 -9.40
C SER A 490 15.74 4.31 -9.24
N ALA A 491 16.11 3.89 -8.02
CA ALA A 491 17.34 3.15 -7.77
C ALA A 491 17.37 1.83 -8.57
N ARG A 492 16.25 1.09 -8.60
CA ARG A 492 16.11 -0.13 -9.42
C ARG A 492 16.29 0.14 -10.92
N ALA A 493 15.73 1.24 -11.43
CA ALA A 493 15.85 1.63 -12.84
C ALA A 493 17.26 2.13 -13.23
N ILE A 494 18.01 2.67 -12.27
CA ILE A 494 19.42 3.05 -12.43
C ILE A 494 20.32 1.81 -12.43
N LEU A 495 20.09 0.88 -11.50
CA LEU A 495 20.85 -0.37 -11.39
C LEU A 495 20.58 -1.34 -12.56
N ASN A 496 19.45 -1.19 -13.27
CA ASN A 496 19.09 -2.00 -14.43
C ASN A 496 18.79 -1.13 -15.67
N PRO A 497 19.80 -0.49 -16.29
CA PRO A 497 19.58 0.42 -17.43
C PRO A 497 18.94 -0.24 -18.65
N ALA A 498 19.12 -1.56 -18.81
CA ALA A 498 18.55 -2.33 -19.92
C ALA A 498 17.02 -2.51 -19.84
N HIS A 499 16.42 -2.32 -18.65
CA HIS A 499 14.97 -2.40 -18.49
C HIS A 499 14.32 -1.07 -18.87
N SER A 500 13.32 -1.14 -19.76
CA SER A 500 12.51 0.03 -20.11
C SER A 500 11.58 0.40 -18.95
N LEU A 501 11.08 1.64 -18.95
CA LEU A 501 10.12 2.08 -17.92
C LEU A 501 8.80 1.31 -18.02
N GLU A 502 8.40 0.88 -19.23
CA GLU A 502 7.22 0.04 -19.47
C GLU A 502 7.35 -1.32 -18.78
N SER A 503 8.54 -1.94 -18.85
CA SER A 503 8.79 -3.21 -18.18
C SER A 503 8.76 -3.07 -16.65
N ILE A 504 9.27 -1.95 -16.12
CA ILE A 504 9.21 -1.66 -14.69
C ILE A 504 7.75 -1.43 -14.25
N ALA A 505 6.97 -0.66 -15.02
CA ALA A 505 5.54 -0.47 -14.75
C ALA A 505 4.77 -1.79 -14.80
N ALA A 506 5.06 -2.65 -15.78
CA ALA A 506 4.46 -3.98 -15.87
C ALA A 506 4.79 -4.87 -14.66
N ALA A 507 6.06 -4.88 -14.22
CA ALA A 507 6.48 -5.65 -13.04
C ALA A 507 5.81 -5.15 -11.75
N LEU A 508 5.64 -3.82 -11.60
CA LEU A 508 4.89 -3.25 -10.47
C LEU A 508 3.40 -3.63 -10.53
N ARG A 509 2.82 -3.72 -11.74
CA ARG A 509 1.43 -4.17 -11.94
C ARG A 509 1.24 -5.65 -11.61
N GLU A 510 2.18 -6.50 -12.03
CA GLU A 510 2.19 -7.95 -11.75
C GLU A 510 2.38 -8.28 -10.27
N ALA A 511 2.90 -7.34 -9.46
CA ALA A 511 2.93 -7.49 -8.01
C ALA A 511 1.52 -7.37 -7.36
N HIS A 512 0.45 -7.09 -8.13
CA HIS A 512 -0.96 -7.07 -7.69
C HIS A 512 -1.21 -6.25 -6.41
N GLY A 513 -0.51 -5.12 -6.25
CA GLY A 513 -0.61 -4.28 -5.06
C GLY A 513 0.07 -4.85 -3.83
N GLY A 514 0.98 -5.82 -3.96
CA GLY A 514 1.91 -6.26 -2.91
C GLY A 514 3.17 -5.40 -2.85
N LEU A 515 3.85 -5.40 -1.71
CA LEU A 515 5.10 -4.63 -1.53
C LEU A 515 6.33 -5.32 -2.16
N ASP A 516 6.17 -6.53 -2.70
CA ASP A 516 7.24 -7.30 -3.35
C ASP A 516 7.85 -6.58 -4.56
N GLY A 517 7.06 -5.74 -5.25
CA GLY A 517 7.55 -4.89 -6.33
C GLY A 517 8.57 -3.83 -5.89
N PHE A 518 8.61 -3.52 -4.59
CA PHE A 518 9.48 -2.53 -3.93
C PHE A 518 10.58 -3.17 -3.09
N ALA A 519 10.67 -4.50 -3.03
CA ALA A 519 11.75 -5.19 -2.34
C ALA A 519 13.07 -5.02 -3.13
N VAL A 520 14.13 -4.59 -2.45
CA VAL A 520 15.49 -4.49 -2.98
C VAL A 520 16.42 -5.26 -2.05
N GLU A 521 17.49 -5.86 -2.59
CA GLU A 521 18.54 -6.46 -1.76
C GLU A 521 19.05 -5.43 -0.73
N PRO A 522 19.16 -5.78 0.57
CA PRO A 522 19.71 -4.89 1.59
C PRO A 522 21.07 -4.34 1.14
N PRO A 523 21.36 -3.03 1.29
CA PRO A 523 20.94 -2.19 2.41
C PRO A 523 20.01 -1.00 2.05
N LEU A 524 19.27 -1.07 0.94
CA LEU A 524 18.32 0.01 0.59
C LEU A 524 17.04 -0.07 1.44
N ALA A 525 16.56 1.10 1.90
CA ALA A 525 15.37 1.24 2.75
C ALA A 525 14.15 0.53 2.16
N ASP A 526 13.69 -0.53 2.81
CA ASP A 526 12.45 -1.25 2.47
C ASP A 526 11.23 -0.45 2.96
N ALA A 527 10.24 -0.30 2.08
CA ALA A 527 8.96 0.30 2.43
C ALA A 527 8.26 -0.45 3.58
N ARG A 528 8.41 -1.78 3.66
CA ARG A 528 7.84 -2.60 4.76
C ARG A 528 8.41 -2.16 6.11
N SER A 529 9.73 -1.99 6.19
CA SER A 529 10.41 -1.55 7.42
C SER A 529 9.98 -0.14 7.84
N ALA A 530 9.76 0.77 6.88
CA ALA A 530 9.28 2.11 7.19
C ALA A 530 7.86 2.11 7.77
N PHE A 531 6.96 1.27 7.24
CA PHE A 531 5.57 1.17 7.71
C PHE A 531 5.42 0.36 9.00
N SER A 532 6.24 -0.68 9.20
CA SER A 532 6.16 -1.55 10.39
C SER A 532 6.35 -0.79 11.70
N TRP A 533 7.21 0.23 11.71
CA TRP A 533 7.44 1.09 12.87
C TRP A 533 6.19 1.84 13.32
N SER A 534 5.44 2.41 12.37
CA SER A 534 4.17 3.08 12.68
C SER A 534 3.10 2.08 13.13
N TYR A 535 3.13 0.86 12.62
CA TYR A 535 2.20 -0.21 12.98
C TYR A 535 2.48 -0.81 14.37
N HIS A 536 3.76 -1.06 14.72
CA HIS A 536 4.14 -1.61 16.02
C HIS A 536 3.93 -0.65 17.19
N ALA A 537 3.83 0.66 16.93
CA ALA A 537 3.49 1.66 17.93
C ALA A 537 1.99 1.69 18.28
N LEU A 538 1.14 0.94 17.57
CA LEU A 538 -0.30 0.94 17.78
C LEU A 538 -0.73 0.07 18.96
N THR A 539 -1.87 0.43 19.56
CA THR A 539 -2.62 -0.47 20.44
C THR A 539 -3.10 -1.71 19.69
N PRO A 540 -3.31 -2.85 20.37
CA PRO A 540 -3.81 -4.07 19.74
C PRO A 540 -5.13 -3.87 18.97
N SER A 541 -6.02 -3.01 19.47
CA SER A 541 -7.30 -2.69 18.82
C SER A 541 -7.08 -1.90 17.51
N ALA A 542 -6.24 -0.87 17.53
CA ALA A 542 -5.92 -0.10 16.32
C ALA A 542 -5.15 -0.94 15.28
N ALA A 543 -4.21 -1.78 15.72
CA ALA A 543 -3.48 -2.69 14.84
C ALA A 543 -4.42 -3.70 14.14
N ARG A 544 -5.36 -4.30 14.90
CA ARG A 544 -6.40 -5.19 14.35
C ARG A 544 -7.26 -4.44 13.34
N MET A 545 -7.75 -3.25 13.69
CA MET A 545 -8.58 -2.43 12.80
C MET A 545 -7.86 -2.07 11.49
N PHE A 546 -6.58 -1.70 11.54
CA PHE A 546 -5.80 -1.41 10.34
C PHE A 546 -5.73 -2.61 9.39
N ARG A 547 -5.52 -3.83 9.91
CA ARG A 547 -5.50 -5.06 9.10
C ARG A 547 -6.86 -5.37 8.47
N LEU A 548 -7.97 -5.10 9.15
CA LEU A 548 -9.32 -5.35 8.64
C LEU A 548 -9.81 -4.27 7.67
N VAL A 549 -9.43 -3.01 7.85
CA VAL A 549 -9.83 -1.89 6.99
C VAL A 549 -8.99 -1.81 5.72
N SER A 550 -7.72 -2.23 5.75
CA SER A 550 -6.83 -2.15 4.60
C SER A 550 -7.37 -2.86 3.34
N PRO A 551 -7.96 -4.07 3.40
CA PRO A 551 -8.53 -4.72 2.23
C PRO A 551 -9.82 -4.07 1.66
N HIS A 552 -10.31 -2.97 2.23
CA HIS A 552 -11.51 -2.27 1.75
C HIS A 552 -11.38 -1.87 0.27
N ALA A 553 -12.46 -2.00 -0.49
CA ALA A 553 -12.45 -1.78 -1.95
C ALA A 553 -12.40 -0.29 -2.35
N GLY A 554 -12.92 0.61 -1.52
CA GLY A 554 -12.98 2.05 -1.80
C GLY A 554 -11.70 2.83 -1.44
N SER A 555 -11.47 3.96 -2.11
CA SER A 555 -10.42 4.92 -1.74
C SER A 555 -10.64 5.53 -0.36
N GLU A 556 -11.91 5.73 -0.01
CA GLU A 556 -12.40 6.22 1.28
C GLU A 556 -13.37 5.19 1.87
N CYS A 557 -13.47 5.16 3.20
CA CYS A 557 -14.30 4.26 3.96
C CYS A 557 -15.04 5.07 5.05
N PRO A 558 -16.38 5.11 5.02
CA PRO A 558 -17.15 5.79 6.06
C PRO A 558 -17.04 5.05 7.41
N ILE A 559 -17.21 5.78 8.51
CA ILE A 559 -17.09 5.22 9.87
C ILE A 559 -18.04 4.03 10.11
N GLU A 560 -19.23 4.04 9.51
CA GLU A 560 -20.22 2.96 9.62
C GLU A 560 -19.75 1.69 8.88
N ALA A 561 -19.03 1.83 7.78
CA ALA A 561 -18.40 0.71 7.08
C ALA A 561 -17.22 0.16 7.89
N VAL A 562 -16.42 1.02 8.55
CA VAL A 562 -15.36 0.59 9.47
C VAL A 562 -15.94 -0.18 10.67
N ALA A 563 -17.00 0.36 11.29
CA ALA A 563 -17.72 -0.29 12.38
C ALA A 563 -18.19 -1.71 11.98
N SER A 564 -18.81 -1.82 10.80
CA SER A 564 -19.26 -3.10 10.24
C SER A 564 -18.10 -4.07 9.96
N LEU A 565 -17.01 -3.59 9.35
CA LEU A 565 -15.80 -4.38 9.09
C LEU A 565 -15.23 -5.00 10.38
N VAL A 566 -15.11 -4.20 11.42
CA VAL A 566 -14.54 -4.62 12.72
C VAL A 566 -15.52 -5.49 13.52
N GLY A 567 -16.83 -5.30 13.29
CA GLY A 567 -17.91 -5.96 14.01
C GLY A 567 -18.23 -5.29 15.34
N GLU A 568 -18.03 -3.99 15.43
CA GLU A 568 -18.17 -3.17 16.64
C GLU A 568 -19.08 -1.97 16.40
N GLU A 569 -19.57 -1.34 17.47
CA GLU A 569 -20.40 -0.15 17.37
C GLU A 569 -19.57 1.09 17.02
N VAL A 570 -20.20 2.08 16.37
CA VAL A 570 -19.52 3.31 15.90
C VAL A 570 -18.76 4.04 17.02
N HIS A 571 -19.27 4.03 18.26
CA HIS A 571 -18.59 4.70 19.38
C HIS A 571 -17.31 3.97 19.82
N GLN A 572 -17.22 2.65 19.62
CA GLN A 572 -16.07 1.83 20.01
C GLN A 572 -14.91 2.01 19.03
N VAL A 573 -15.21 2.20 17.74
CA VAL A 573 -14.19 2.36 16.69
C VAL A 573 -13.57 3.76 16.62
N ARG A 574 -14.18 4.79 17.24
CA ARG A 574 -13.69 6.18 17.17
C ARG A 574 -12.28 6.35 17.74
N ALA A 575 -12.00 5.75 18.90
CA ALA A 575 -10.70 5.92 19.56
C ALA A 575 -9.56 5.23 18.78
N PRO A 576 -9.70 3.95 18.34
CA PRO A 576 -8.71 3.33 17.46
C PRO A 576 -8.56 4.03 16.10
N LEU A 577 -9.65 4.53 15.49
CA LEU A 577 -9.57 5.32 14.26
C LEU A 577 -8.76 6.60 14.45
N ALA A 578 -9.00 7.35 15.53
CA ALA A 578 -8.23 8.54 15.87
C ALA A 578 -6.75 8.21 16.12
N GLU A 579 -6.43 7.02 16.65
CA GLU A 579 -5.06 6.53 16.75
C GLU A 579 -4.43 6.27 15.37
N LEU A 580 -5.14 5.59 14.47
CA LEU A 580 -4.67 5.33 13.10
C LEU A 580 -4.45 6.63 12.30
N VAL A 581 -5.31 7.64 12.48
CA VAL A 581 -5.14 8.96 11.87
C VAL A 581 -3.95 9.71 12.48
N ARG A 582 -3.78 9.66 13.80
CA ARG A 582 -2.62 10.26 14.49
C ARG A 582 -1.30 9.64 14.03
N ALA A 583 -1.28 8.33 13.77
CA ALA A 583 -0.13 7.58 13.27
C ALA A 583 0.09 7.71 11.75
N HIS A 584 -0.77 8.47 11.05
CA HIS A 584 -0.80 8.60 9.58
C HIS A 584 -0.89 7.27 8.82
N LEU A 585 -1.56 6.28 9.41
CA LEU A 585 -1.89 5.01 8.74
C LEU A 585 -3.23 5.09 8.00
N LEU A 586 -4.13 5.95 8.47
CA LEU A 586 -5.33 6.40 7.77
C LEU A 586 -5.35 7.93 7.71
N THR A 587 -6.11 8.48 6.78
CA THR A 587 -6.33 9.93 6.67
C THR A 587 -7.82 10.19 6.72
N GLU A 588 -8.25 11.11 7.60
CA GLU A 588 -9.63 11.58 7.59
C GLU A 588 -9.73 12.74 6.58
N THR A 589 -10.38 12.50 5.43
CA THR A 589 -10.46 13.48 4.34
C THR A 589 -11.53 14.53 4.61
N VAL A 590 -12.67 14.06 5.09
CA VAL A 590 -13.75 14.85 5.71
C VAL A 590 -14.22 14.13 6.96
N PRO A 591 -14.86 14.82 7.92
CA PRO A 591 -15.30 14.20 9.17
C PRO A 591 -16.10 12.90 8.93
N GLY A 592 -15.60 11.78 9.45
CA GLY A 592 -16.20 10.45 9.32
C GLY A 592 -15.86 9.66 8.06
N GLN A 593 -15.02 10.18 7.16
CA GLN A 593 -14.53 9.48 5.96
C GLN A 593 -13.03 9.20 6.05
N PHE A 594 -12.64 7.94 6.00
CA PHE A 594 -11.26 7.50 6.23
C PHE A 594 -10.66 6.89 4.96
N GLY A 595 -9.60 7.52 4.45
CA GLY A 595 -8.79 7.01 3.35
C GLY A 595 -7.58 6.23 3.83
N CYS A 596 -7.17 5.23 3.05
CA CYS A 596 -5.92 4.49 3.23
C CYS A 596 -5.07 4.59 1.97
N HIS A 597 -3.83 5.06 2.12
CA HIS A 597 -2.87 5.16 1.03
C HIS A 597 -2.58 3.78 0.41
N GLU A 598 -2.42 3.70 -0.91
CA GLU A 598 -2.28 2.43 -1.65
C GLU A 598 -1.16 1.52 -1.10
N LEU A 599 0.00 2.08 -0.78
CA LEU A 599 1.11 1.29 -0.21
C LEU A 599 0.87 0.85 1.24
N LEU A 600 0.12 1.63 2.02
CA LEU A 600 -0.30 1.22 3.36
C LEU A 600 -1.40 0.16 3.29
N ARG A 601 -2.26 0.25 2.28
CA ARG A 601 -3.27 -0.75 1.94
C ARG A 601 -2.62 -2.09 1.61
N ALA A 602 -1.60 -2.05 0.76
CA ALA A 602 -0.76 -3.20 0.43
C ALA A 602 -0.17 -3.84 1.70
N TYR A 603 0.48 -3.00 2.52
CA TYR A 603 1.09 -3.43 3.78
C TYR A 603 0.08 -4.07 4.75
N GLY A 604 -1.05 -3.40 5.01
CA GLY A 604 -2.09 -3.92 5.91
C GLY A 604 -2.75 -5.19 5.37
N THR A 605 -2.89 -5.32 4.05
CA THR A 605 -3.39 -6.55 3.41
C THR A 605 -2.42 -7.72 3.59
N GLU A 606 -1.12 -7.48 3.48
CA GLU A 606 -0.09 -8.49 3.73
C GLU A 606 -0.07 -8.94 5.20
N LEU A 607 -0.17 -7.99 6.13
CA LEU A 607 -0.27 -8.27 7.57
C LEU A 607 -1.51 -9.12 7.91
N GLY A 608 -2.63 -8.91 7.20
CA GLY A 608 -3.88 -9.64 7.41
C GLY A 608 -3.91 -11.06 6.83
N ARG A 609 -2.88 -11.51 6.08
CA ARG A 609 -2.87 -12.84 5.45
C ARG A 609 -2.86 -14.01 6.45
N GLY A 610 -2.41 -13.77 7.69
CA GLY A 610 -2.44 -14.76 8.78
C GLY A 610 -3.80 -14.91 9.49
N ASP A 611 -4.72 -13.95 9.31
CA ASP A 611 -5.97 -13.84 10.06
C ASP A 611 -7.16 -14.43 9.27
N GLY A 612 -6.97 -15.59 8.62
CA GLY A 612 -7.87 -16.10 7.55
C GLY A 612 -9.37 -16.11 7.87
N GLU A 613 -9.77 -16.60 9.04
CA GLU A 613 -11.20 -16.63 9.44
C GLU A 613 -11.74 -15.25 9.79
N GLU A 614 -10.96 -14.45 10.53
CA GLU A 614 -11.38 -13.10 10.94
C GLU A 614 -11.48 -12.15 9.75
N ALA A 615 -10.52 -12.22 8.82
CA ALA A 615 -10.53 -11.46 7.58
C ALA A 615 -11.70 -11.90 6.67
N ALA A 616 -12.05 -13.18 6.64
CA ALA A 616 -13.23 -13.66 5.91
C ALA A 616 -14.53 -13.13 6.54
N ALA A 617 -14.65 -13.16 7.88
CA ALA A 617 -15.81 -12.62 8.59
C ALA A 617 -15.94 -11.09 8.41
N ALA A 618 -14.84 -10.35 8.47
CA ALA A 618 -14.82 -8.91 8.23
C ALA A 618 -15.26 -8.57 6.79
N ARG A 619 -14.75 -9.31 5.80
CA ARG A 619 -15.16 -9.15 4.40
C ARG A 619 -16.65 -9.43 4.22
N HIS A 620 -17.18 -10.46 4.87
CA HIS A 620 -18.60 -10.77 4.82
C HIS A 620 -19.45 -9.65 5.44
N ARG A 621 -19.06 -9.12 6.61
CA ARG A 621 -19.73 -7.97 7.23
C ARG A 621 -19.66 -6.71 6.37
N MET A 622 -18.57 -6.49 5.64
CA MET A 622 -18.45 -5.40 4.67
C MET A 622 -19.43 -5.56 3.51
N LEU A 623 -19.51 -6.76 2.92
CA LEU A 623 -20.46 -7.05 1.85
C LEU A 623 -21.90 -6.88 2.34
N ASP A 624 -22.23 -7.35 3.56
CA ASP A 624 -23.52 -7.14 4.20
C ASP A 624 -23.80 -5.65 4.42
N HIS A 625 -22.85 -4.87 4.94
CA HIS A 625 -23.01 -3.42 5.16
C HIS A 625 -23.46 -2.72 3.88
N TYR A 626 -22.73 -2.93 2.78
CA TYR A 626 -23.03 -2.27 1.51
C TYR A 626 -24.30 -2.81 0.85
N LEU A 627 -24.54 -4.13 0.89
CA LEU A 627 -25.76 -4.73 0.32
C LEU A 627 -27.01 -4.23 1.04
N HIS A 628 -27.03 -4.30 2.37
CA HIS A 628 -28.18 -3.90 3.16
C HIS A 628 -28.40 -2.39 3.14
N SER A 629 -27.32 -1.59 3.12
CA SER A 629 -27.43 -0.13 2.98
C SER A 629 -27.92 0.26 1.59
N ALA A 630 -27.45 -0.40 0.53
CA ALA A 630 -27.98 -0.19 -0.82
C ALA A 630 -29.46 -0.61 -0.92
N HIS A 631 -29.87 -1.68 -0.24
CA HIS A 631 -31.27 -2.11 -0.20
C HIS A 631 -32.17 -1.14 0.57
N ALA A 632 -31.67 -0.57 1.67
CA ALA A 632 -32.35 0.51 2.39
C ALA A 632 -32.45 1.78 1.53
N ALA A 633 -31.41 2.10 0.75
CA ALA A 633 -31.42 3.22 -0.19
C ALA A 633 -32.43 3.00 -1.31
N ASP A 634 -32.47 1.81 -1.93
CA ASP A 634 -33.48 1.44 -2.94
C ASP A 634 -34.90 1.52 -2.39
N SER A 635 -35.08 1.12 -1.12
CA SER A 635 -36.37 1.26 -0.42
C SER A 635 -36.80 2.71 -0.23
N ALA A 636 -35.86 3.60 0.10
CA ALA A 636 -36.13 5.03 0.19
C ALA A 636 -36.45 5.65 -1.18
N LEU A 637 -35.68 5.29 -2.22
CA LEU A 637 -35.83 5.79 -3.59
C LEU A 637 -37.15 5.39 -4.26
N ALA A 638 -37.65 4.17 -3.98
CA ALA A 638 -38.90 3.67 -4.51
C ALA A 638 -39.62 2.76 -3.50
N PRO A 639 -40.41 3.33 -2.56
CA PRO A 639 -41.09 2.58 -1.51
C PRO A 639 -42.07 1.51 -2.05
N SER A 640 -42.70 1.80 -3.19
CA SER A 640 -43.71 0.95 -3.82
C SER A 640 -43.14 -0.10 -4.79
N ARG A 641 -41.81 -0.14 -4.96
CA ARG A 641 -41.11 -1.10 -5.83
C ARG A 641 -40.98 -2.45 -5.12
N GLU A 642 -41.25 -3.52 -5.86
CA GLU A 642 -40.96 -4.89 -5.44
C GLU A 642 -39.45 -5.14 -5.41
N ARG A 643 -38.96 -5.74 -4.33
CA ARG A 643 -37.53 -5.98 -4.07
C ARG A 643 -37.29 -7.44 -3.75
N ILE A 644 -36.04 -7.86 -3.87
CA ILE A 644 -35.60 -9.18 -3.43
C ILE A 644 -35.61 -9.25 -1.90
N ASP A 645 -35.96 -10.43 -1.37
CA ASP A 645 -35.83 -10.70 0.06
C ASP A 645 -34.37 -10.97 0.41
N LEU A 646 -33.82 -10.16 1.30
CA LEU A 646 -32.48 -10.35 1.84
C LEU A 646 -32.55 -11.11 3.17
N ARG A 647 -31.59 -12.01 3.38
CA ARG A 647 -31.38 -12.62 4.71
C ARG A 647 -30.93 -11.54 5.69
N ALA A 648 -31.15 -11.75 6.98
CA ALA A 648 -30.69 -10.80 8.00
C ALA A 648 -29.16 -10.59 7.89
N PRO A 649 -28.67 -9.35 8.04
CA PRO A 649 -27.24 -9.08 8.02
C PRO A 649 -26.54 -9.79 9.18
N SER A 650 -25.26 -10.07 9.01
CA SER A 650 -24.41 -10.64 10.06
C SER A 650 -24.38 -9.74 11.32
N PRO A 651 -24.20 -10.32 12.53
CA PRO A 651 -24.05 -9.54 13.75
C PRO A 651 -22.91 -8.51 13.66
N GLY A 652 -23.13 -7.32 14.20
CA GLY A 652 -22.16 -6.22 14.19
C GLY A 652 -22.16 -5.37 12.91
N VAL A 653 -23.05 -5.64 11.95
CA VAL A 653 -23.22 -4.80 10.75
C VAL A 653 -24.09 -3.58 11.07
N THR A 654 -23.56 -2.39 10.77
CA THR A 654 -24.31 -1.12 10.87
C THR A 654 -24.96 -0.83 9.52
N VAL A 655 -26.29 -0.99 9.41
CA VAL A 655 -27.03 -0.68 8.18
C VAL A 655 -27.43 0.79 8.14
N MET A 656 -27.15 1.47 7.03
CA MET A 656 -27.51 2.88 6.86
C MET A 656 -29.03 3.08 6.84
N ARG A 657 -29.47 4.22 7.40
CA ARG A 657 -30.85 4.68 7.36
C ARG A 657 -30.92 6.03 6.68
N PHE A 658 -31.91 6.20 5.82
CA PHE A 658 -32.08 7.42 5.03
C PHE A 658 -33.36 8.12 5.45
N ALA A 659 -33.26 9.42 5.73
CA ALA A 659 -34.40 10.24 6.11
C ALA A 659 -35.34 10.50 4.93
N ASP A 660 -34.76 10.61 3.73
CA ASP A 660 -35.48 10.92 2.50
C ASP A 660 -34.77 10.33 1.27
N GLN A 661 -35.39 10.54 0.11
CA GLN A 661 -34.88 10.09 -1.19
C GLN A 661 -33.57 10.77 -1.59
N SER A 662 -33.36 12.03 -1.20
CA SER A 662 -32.15 12.78 -1.53
C SER A 662 -30.94 12.16 -0.85
N ALA A 663 -31.03 11.92 0.46
CA ALA A 663 -29.96 11.31 1.24
C ALA A 663 -29.59 9.91 0.74
N ALA A 664 -30.59 9.13 0.29
CA ALA A 664 -30.37 7.81 -0.31
C ALA A 664 -29.62 7.90 -1.65
N ALA A 665 -30.03 8.82 -2.53
CA ALA A 665 -29.36 9.06 -3.81
C ALA A 665 -27.92 9.55 -3.61
N ASP A 666 -27.71 10.54 -2.73
CA ASP A 666 -26.40 11.12 -2.44
C ASP A 666 -25.43 10.06 -1.89
N TRP A 667 -25.92 9.14 -1.05
CA TRP A 667 -25.13 8.01 -0.56
C TRP A 667 -24.76 7.01 -1.65
N LEU A 668 -25.71 6.66 -2.54
CA LEU A 668 -25.43 5.78 -3.68
C LEU A 668 -24.43 6.40 -4.65
N ASP A 669 -24.52 7.71 -4.90
CA ASP A 669 -23.55 8.46 -5.70
C ASP A 669 -22.16 8.42 -5.09
N ALA A 670 -22.03 8.67 -3.78
CA ALA A 670 -20.76 8.61 -3.07
C ALA A 670 -20.14 7.21 -3.06
N ASN A 671 -20.97 6.16 -3.02
CA ASN A 671 -20.51 4.78 -2.87
C ASN A 671 -20.55 3.95 -4.17
N ARG A 672 -20.94 4.53 -5.31
CA ARG A 672 -21.12 3.79 -6.59
C ARG A 672 -19.88 2.99 -6.97
N THR A 673 -18.69 3.60 -6.93
CA THR A 673 -17.43 2.93 -7.27
C THR A 673 -17.12 1.76 -6.33
N VAL A 674 -17.38 1.93 -5.02
CA VAL A 674 -17.17 0.88 -4.02
C VAL A 674 -18.11 -0.28 -4.26
N LEU A 675 -19.40 -0.01 -4.46
CA LEU A 675 -20.44 -1.00 -4.73
C LEU A 675 -20.11 -1.83 -5.99
N LEU A 676 -19.73 -1.19 -7.09
CA LEU A 676 -19.35 -1.89 -8.32
C LEU A 676 -18.09 -2.74 -8.13
N SER A 677 -17.10 -2.23 -7.40
CA SER A 677 -15.88 -2.99 -7.09
C SER A 677 -16.18 -4.21 -6.22
N LEU A 678 -17.11 -4.10 -5.26
CA LEU A 678 -17.51 -5.22 -4.40
C LEU A 678 -18.25 -6.31 -5.19
N ILE A 679 -19.10 -5.92 -6.14
CA ILE A 679 -19.76 -6.87 -7.06
C ILE A 679 -18.72 -7.66 -7.85
N ASP A 680 -17.73 -6.99 -8.47
CA ASP A 680 -16.68 -7.68 -9.23
C ASP A 680 -15.81 -8.57 -8.34
N GLN A 681 -15.44 -8.10 -7.14
CA GLN A 681 -14.62 -8.86 -6.20
C GLN A 681 -15.32 -10.12 -5.68
N ASP A 682 -16.58 -10.02 -5.23
CA ASP A 682 -17.35 -11.19 -4.79
C ASP A 682 -17.67 -12.13 -5.96
N ALA A 683 -17.94 -11.57 -7.15
CA ALA A 683 -18.15 -12.35 -8.37
C ALA A 683 -16.88 -13.03 -8.90
N ARG A 684 -15.67 -12.65 -8.51
CA ARG A 684 -14.44 -13.35 -8.93
C ARG A 684 -13.88 -14.27 -7.85
N ASN A 685 -13.84 -13.78 -6.62
CA ASN A 685 -13.07 -14.37 -5.54
C ASN A 685 -13.91 -14.74 -4.31
N GLY A 686 -15.21 -14.40 -4.31
CA GLY A 686 -16.12 -14.64 -3.19
C GLY A 686 -17.09 -15.80 -3.44
N THR A 687 -18.17 -15.81 -2.67
CA THR A 687 -19.23 -16.82 -2.86
C THR A 687 -20.08 -16.47 -4.09
N GLY A 688 -20.20 -15.18 -4.42
CA GLY A 688 -21.02 -14.67 -5.52
C GLY A 688 -22.46 -14.35 -5.12
N GLY A 689 -22.87 -14.61 -3.88
CA GLY A 689 -24.23 -14.36 -3.40
C GLY A 689 -24.51 -12.87 -3.30
N HIS A 690 -23.61 -12.14 -2.63
CA HIS A 690 -23.70 -10.68 -2.50
C HIS A 690 -23.60 -9.99 -3.86
N ALA A 691 -22.78 -10.49 -4.78
CA ALA A 691 -22.60 -9.90 -6.10
C ALA A 691 -23.93 -9.78 -6.87
N TRP A 692 -24.70 -10.86 -6.99
CA TRP A 692 -25.96 -10.80 -7.73
C TRP A 692 -27.03 -9.99 -6.99
N GLN A 693 -27.12 -10.15 -5.67
CA GLN A 693 -28.11 -9.42 -4.85
C GLN A 693 -27.86 -7.91 -4.90
N MET A 694 -26.59 -7.50 -4.82
CA MET A 694 -26.19 -6.10 -4.91
C MET A 694 -26.42 -5.54 -6.32
N ALA A 695 -26.08 -6.28 -7.37
CA ALA A 695 -26.35 -5.87 -8.74
C ALA A 695 -27.84 -5.64 -9.01
N VAL A 696 -28.72 -6.53 -8.53
CA VAL A 696 -30.18 -6.38 -8.66
C VAL A 696 -30.70 -5.18 -7.87
N THR A 697 -30.16 -4.96 -6.67
CA THR A 697 -30.52 -3.83 -5.81
C THR A 697 -30.21 -2.48 -6.47
N LEU A 698 -29.07 -2.39 -7.19
CA LEU A 698 -28.62 -1.14 -7.83
C LEU A 698 -29.32 -0.82 -9.17
N GLU A 699 -30.14 -1.73 -9.70
CA GLU A 699 -30.76 -1.58 -11.03
C GLU A 699 -31.46 -0.24 -11.23
N LEU A 700 -32.33 0.15 -10.29
CA LEU A 700 -33.13 1.38 -10.42
C LEU A 700 -32.24 2.62 -10.42
N TYR A 701 -31.29 2.67 -9.50
CA TYR A 701 -30.38 3.80 -9.36
C TYR A 701 -29.49 3.97 -10.60
N LEU A 702 -28.89 2.89 -11.09
CA LEU A 702 -28.01 2.95 -12.26
C LEU A 702 -28.79 3.29 -13.55
N ASP A 703 -30.03 2.83 -13.68
CA ASP A 703 -30.92 3.21 -14.79
C ASP A 703 -31.27 4.71 -14.76
N ARG A 704 -31.72 5.24 -13.61
CA ARG A 704 -32.04 6.67 -13.43
C ARG A 704 -30.84 7.60 -13.62
N SER A 705 -29.65 7.14 -13.22
CA SER A 705 -28.39 7.87 -13.37
C SER A 705 -27.81 7.78 -14.80
N GLY A 706 -28.39 6.96 -15.67
CA GLY A 706 -27.92 6.76 -17.05
C GLY A 706 -26.61 5.97 -17.16
N CYS A 707 -26.16 5.31 -16.09
CA CYS A 707 -24.90 4.57 -16.01
C CYS A 707 -25.00 3.17 -16.66
N ARG A 708 -25.32 3.13 -17.96
CA ARG A 708 -25.62 1.88 -18.70
C ARG A 708 -24.43 0.91 -18.76
N SER A 709 -23.21 1.43 -18.88
CA SER A 709 -21.98 0.62 -18.87
C SER A 709 -21.80 -0.11 -17.54
N ASP A 710 -22.03 0.61 -16.44
CA ASP A 710 -21.86 0.09 -15.09
C ASP A 710 -22.93 -0.96 -14.80
N GLN A 711 -24.17 -0.72 -15.25
CA GLN A 711 -25.26 -1.68 -15.16
C GLN A 711 -24.93 -2.96 -15.95
N LEU A 712 -24.42 -2.86 -17.17
CA LEU A 712 -24.02 -4.01 -17.96
C LEU A 712 -22.94 -4.82 -17.24
N ALA A 713 -21.88 -4.17 -16.77
CA ALA A 713 -20.78 -4.82 -16.06
C ALA A 713 -21.25 -5.53 -14.77
N ALA A 714 -22.05 -4.85 -13.95
CA ALA A 714 -22.58 -5.40 -12.70
C ALA A 714 -23.47 -6.64 -12.96
N GLN A 715 -24.34 -6.58 -13.97
CA GLN A 715 -25.23 -7.70 -14.28
C GLN A 715 -24.50 -8.88 -14.96
N THR A 716 -23.48 -8.62 -15.77
CA THR A 716 -22.62 -9.69 -16.32
C THR A 716 -21.86 -10.42 -15.20
N ALA A 717 -21.34 -9.68 -14.22
CA ALA A 717 -20.72 -10.25 -13.03
C ALA A 717 -21.74 -11.07 -12.21
N ALA A 718 -22.97 -10.55 -12.04
CA ALA A 718 -24.07 -11.24 -11.37
C ALA A 718 -24.47 -12.56 -12.05
N VAL A 719 -24.58 -12.61 -13.38
CA VAL A 719 -24.84 -13.86 -14.11
C VAL A 719 -23.72 -14.86 -13.86
N SER A 720 -22.46 -14.44 -13.98
CA SER A 720 -21.31 -15.32 -13.75
C SER A 720 -21.29 -15.88 -12.32
N ALA A 721 -21.61 -15.05 -11.34
CA ALA A 721 -21.71 -15.43 -9.93
C ALA A 721 -22.87 -16.41 -9.68
N ALA A 722 -24.09 -16.07 -10.13
CA ALA A 722 -25.27 -16.89 -9.94
C ALA A 722 -25.19 -18.23 -10.68
N GLN A 723 -24.53 -18.29 -11.84
CA GLN A 723 -24.25 -19.55 -12.55
C GLN A 723 -23.37 -20.49 -11.74
N ARG A 724 -22.28 -19.98 -11.13
CA ARG A 724 -21.40 -20.80 -10.29
C ARG A 724 -22.12 -21.32 -9.04
N LEU A 725 -22.96 -20.48 -8.45
CA LEU A 725 -23.78 -20.85 -7.29
C LEU A 725 -24.95 -21.79 -7.65
N ARG A 726 -25.29 -21.91 -8.93
CA ARG A 726 -26.54 -22.53 -9.40
C ARG A 726 -27.77 -21.89 -8.76
N ASP A 727 -27.70 -20.57 -8.55
CA ASP A 727 -28.79 -19.78 -8.00
C ASP A 727 -29.75 -19.37 -9.13
N THR A 728 -30.85 -20.11 -9.25
CA THR A 728 -31.88 -19.89 -10.28
C THR A 728 -32.54 -18.52 -10.16
N LEU A 729 -32.75 -18.02 -8.94
CA LEU A 729 -33.38 -16.72 -8.70
C LEU A 729 -32.45 -15.59 -9.13
N GLY A 730 -31.18 -15.65 -8.72
CA GLY A 730 -30.16 -14.70 -9.14
C GLY A 730 -30.00 -14.66 -10.66
N LEU A 731 -30.02 -15.82 -11.32
CA LEU A 731 -29.99 -15.92 -12.78
C LEU A 731 -31.20 -15.26 -13.44
N ALA A 732 -32.40 -15.48 -12.91
CA ALA A 732 -33.64 -14.93 -13.45
C ALA A 732 -33.61 -13.39 -13.43
N HIS A 733 -33.25 -12.80 -12.29
CA HIS A 733 -33.15 -11.34 -12.16
C HIS A 733 -32.03 -10.73 -13.02
N ALA A 734 -30.85 -11.36 -13.05
CA ALA A 734 -29.72 -10.84 -13.80
C ALA A 734 -29.97 -10.89 -15.32
N HIS A 735 -30.52 -12.00 -15.84
CA HIS A 735 -30.90 -12.11 -17.25
C HIS A 735 -32.02 -11.14 -17.63
N ARG A 736 -33.05 -10.96 -16.79
CA ARG A 736 -34.10 -9.96 -17.04
C ARG A 736 -33.48 -8.57 -17.21
N THR A 737 -32.56 -8.21 -16.33
CA THR A 737 -31.94 -6.88 -16.31
C THR A 737 -30.99 -6.69 -17.49
N LEU A 738 -30.19 -7.69 -17.85
CA LEU A 738 -29.39 -7.67 -19.08
C LEU A 738 -30.27 -7.50 -20.32
N GLY A 739 -31.39 -8.24 -20.38
CA GLY A 739 -32.35 -8.12 -21.48
C GLY A 739 -32.87 -6.68 -21.64
N PHE A 740 -33.20 -6.02 -20.53
CA PHE A 740 -33.60 -4.62 -20.53
C PHE A 740 -32.48 -3.67 -20.98
N VAL A 741 -31.26 -3.82 -20.46
CA VAL A 741 -30.12 -2.95 -20.79
C VAL A 741 -29.70 -3.11 -22.25
N HIS A 742 -29.60 -4.34 -22.77
CA HIS A 742 -29.32 -4.60 -24.18
C HIS A 742 -30.39 -3.98 -25.09
N GLY A 743 -31.66 -4.05 -24.68
CA GLY A 743 -32.76 -3.40 -25.38
C GLY A 743 -32.65 -1.87 -25.42
N ARG A 744 -32.21 -1.24 -24.33
CA ARG A 744 -31.91 0.21 -24.28
C ARG A 744 -30.73 0.60 -25.17
N LEU A 745 -29.78 -0.31 -25.39
CA LEU A 745 -28.63 -0.15 -26.29
C LEU A 745 -28.92 -0.59 -27.74
N GLU A 746 -30.16 -0.99 -28.04
CA GLU A 746 -30.58 -1.45 -29.37
C GLU A 746 -29.86 -2.73 -29.84
N HIS A 747 -29.32 -3.52 -28.89
CA HIS A 747 -28.78 -4.86 -29.11
C HIS A 747 -29.93 -5.89 -29.05
N TRP A 748 -30.76 -5.91 -30.10
CA TRP A 748 -32.06 -6.58 -30.09
C TRP A 748 -32.00 -8.10 -29.89
N ASP A 749 -31.01 -8.76 -30.49
CA ASP A 749 -30.90 -10.23 -30.46
C ASP A 749 -30.44 -10.72 -29.08
N GLU A 750 -29.46 -10.02 -28.48
CA GLU A 750 -29.00 -10.26 -27.12
C GLU A 750 -30.11 -9.98 -26.10
N ALA A 751 -30.86 -8.88 -26.30
CA ALA A 751 -32.01 -8.54 -25.46
C ALA A 751 -33.06 -9.66 -25.47
N GLY A 752 -33.44 -10.13 -26.66
CA GLY A 752 -34.42 -11.21 -26.82
C GLY A 752 -33.99 -12.51 -26.15
N SER A 753 -32.71 -12.89 -26.33
CA SER A 753 -32.14 -14.10 -25.77
C SER A 753 -32.12 -14.06 -24.23
N HIS A 754 -31.71 -12.94 -23.64
CA HIS A 754 -31.72 -12.76 -22.20
C HIS A 754 -33.13 -12.74 -21.59
N LEU A 755 -34.08 -12.06 -22.23
CA LEU A 755 -35.48 -12.05 -21.76
C LEU A 755 -36.13 -13.43 -21.87
N THR A 756 -35.87 -14.18 -22.94
CA THR A 756 -36.37 -15.56 -23.09
C THR A 756 -35.82 -16.44 -21.98
N ARG A 757 -34.52 -16.32 -21.70
CA ARG A 757 -33.90 -17.09 -20.61
C ARG A 757 -34.46 -16.71 -19.23
N ALA A 758 -34.69 -15.43 -18.97
CA ALA A 758 -35.31 -14.97 -17.74
C ALA A 758 -36.73 -15.52 -17.57
N LEU A 759 -37.53 -15.56 -18.65
CA LEU A 759 -38.88 -16.10 -18.63
C LEU A 759 -38.90 -17.59 -18.25
N GLU A 760 -38.02 -18.39 -18.87
CA GLU A 760 -37.87 -19.82 -18.52
C GLU A 760 -37.52 -20.02 -17.03
N LEU A 761 -36.64 -19.17 -16.50
CA LEU A 761 -36.18 -19.26 -15.11
C LEU A 761 -37.29 -18.86 -14.12
N PHE A 762 -38.01 -17.76 -14.37
CA PHE A 762 -39.14 -17.37 -13.52
C PHE A 762 -40.29 -18.37 -13.58
N ALA A 763 -40.60 -18.91 -14.76
CA ALA A 763 -41.58 -19.98 -14.90
C ALA A 763 -41.19 -21.25 -14.12
N GLY A 764 -39.90 -21.62 -14.16
CA GLY A 764 -39.38 -22.74 -13.35
C GLY A 764 -39.44 -22.49 -11.84
N LEU A 765 -39.43 -21.23 -11.40
CA LEU A 765 -39.59 -20.82 -10.01
C LEU A 765 -41.06 -20.67 -9.58
N GLY A 766 -42.00 -20.65 -10.52
CA GLY A 766 -43.40 -20.33 -10.26
C GLY A 766 -43.64 -18.86 -9.90
N ASP A 767 -42.69 -17.97 -10.24
CA ASP A 767 -42.77 -16.54 -9.94
C ASP A 767 -43.52 -15.80 -11.06
N GLN A 768 -44.84 -15.72 -10.89
CA GLN A 768 -45.74 -15.08 -11.84
C GLN A 768 -45.49 -13.57 -11.99
N ALA A 769 -45.07 -12.89 -10.92
CA ALA A 769 -44.75 -11.46 -10.96
C ALA A 769 -43.47 -11.21 -11.78
N GLY A 770 -42.45 -12.06 -11.58
CA GLY A 770 -41.23 -12.08 -12.38
C GLY A 770 -41.50 -12.36 -13.87
N GLU A 771 -42.33 -13.35 -14.18
CA GLU A 771 -42.78 -13.64 -15.56
C GLU A 771 -43.49 -12.43 -16.18
N GLY A 772 -44.45 -11.83 -15.46
CA GLY A 772 -45.19 -10.65 -15.91
C GLY A 772 -44.25 -9.49 -16.20
N ARG A 773 -43.22 -9.29 -15.38
CA ARG A 773 -42.21 -8.25 -15.58
C ARG A 773 -41.36 -8.48 -16.82
N VAL A 774 -40.99 -9.73 -17.11
CA VAL A 774 -40.26 -10.09 -18.35
C VAL A 774 -41.14 -9.85 -19.57
N ARG A 775 -42.42 -10.26 -19.53
CA ARG A 775 -43.39 -10.02 -20.62
C ARG A 775 -43.59 -8.53 -20.88
N ARG A 776 -43.67 -7.71 -19.83
CA ARG A 776 -43.71 -6.25 -19.94
C ARG A 776 -42.50 -5.70 -20.71
N TYR A 777 -41.29 -6.18 -20.42
CA TYR A 777 -40.10 -5.75 -21.15
C TYR A 777 -40.09 -6.22 -22.60
N GLN A 778 -40.57 -7.43 -22.90
CA GLN A 778 -40.74 -7.89 -24.29
C GLN A 778 -41.69 -6.97 -25.06
N ALA A 779 -42.81 -6.57 -24.45
CA ALA A 779 -43.76 -5.62 -25.02
C ALA A 779 -43.11 -4.25 -25.29
N PHE A 780 -42.34 -3.73 -24.33
CA PHE A 780 -41.59 -2.48 -24.51
C PHE A 780 -40.63 -2.55 -25.71
N LEU A 781 -39.91 -3.67 -25.90
CA LEU A 781 -39.04 -3.85 -27.06
C LEU A 781 -39.81 -3.98 -28.38
N ALA A 782 -40.98 -4.62 -28.37
CA ALA A 782 -41.86 -4.70 -29.54
C ALA A 782 -42.33 -3.30 -29.97
N ASN A 783 -42.75 -2.45 -29.02
CA ASN A 783 -43.09 -1.04 -29.27
C ASN A 783 -41.92 -0.25 -29.87
N ARG A 784 -40.71 -0.41 -29.32
CA ARG A 784 -39.51 0.24 -29.86
C ARG A 784 -39.18 -0.16 -31.30
N ARG A 785 -39.65 -1.32 -31.75
CA ARG A 785 -39.51 -1.82 -33.12
C ARG A 785 -40.72 -1.50 -34.01
N GLY A 786 -41.68 -0.72 -33.51
CA GLY A 786 -42.92 -0.37 -34.22
C GLY A 786 -43.93 -1.52 -34.33
N ARG A 787 -43.75 -2.59 -33.56
CA ARG A 787 -44.63 -3.78 -33.56
C ARG A 787 -45.68 -3.66 -32.47
N ASN A 788 -46.49 -2.61 -32.57
CA ASN A 788 -47.42 -2.20 -31.51
C ASN A 788 -48.47 -3.28 -31.18
N GLN A 789 -48.92 -4.07 -32.18
CA GLN A 789 -49.87 -5.15 -31.96
C GLN A 789 -49.26 -6.31 -31.14
N GLU A 790 -48.02 -6.71 -31.46
CA GLU A 790 -47.26 -7.70 -30.70
C GLU A 790 -47.02 -7.22 -29.25
N ALA A 791 -46.79 -5.92 -29.06
CA ALA A 791 -46.66 -5.33 -27.73
C ALA A 791 -47.95 -5.48 -26.90
N LEU A 792 -49.13 -5.19 -27.48
CA LEU A 792 -50.42 -5.37 -26.80
C LEU A 792 -50.67 -6.82 -26.39
N GLU A 793 -50.28 -7.80 -27.22
CA GLU A 793 -50.38 -9.22 -26.89
C GLU A 793 -49.50 -9.58 -25.67
N HIS A 794 -48.26 -9.08 -25.64
CA HIS A 794 -47.37 -9.28 -24.49
C HIS A 794 -47.86 -8.58 -23.23
N TYR A 795 -48.39 -7.36 -23.33
CA TYR A 795 -48.98 -6.65 -22.20
C TYR A 795 -50.22 -7.36 -21.64
N ALA A 796 -51.07 -7.94 -22.49
CA ALA A 796 -52.23 -8.71 -22.03
C ALA A 796 -51.83 -9.94 -21.20
N VAL A 797 -50.76 -10.64 -21.61
CA VAL A 797 -50.20 -11.75 -20.82
C VAL A 797 -49.59 -11.26 -19.51
N ALA A 798 -48.83 -10.16 -19.54
CA ALA A 798 -48.22 -9.56 -18.34
C ALA A 798 -49.28 -9.13 -17.32
N ASP A 799 -50.37 -8.52 -17.78
CA ASP A 799 -51.48 -8.09 -16.94
C ASP A 799 -52.21 -9.28 -16.29
N ALA A 800 -52.48 -10.36 -17.05
CA ALA A 800 -53.06 -11.58 -16.49
C ALA A 800 -52.18 -12.19 -15.38
N LEU A 801 -50.86 -12.18 -15.57
CA LEU A 801 -49.88 -12.66 -14.57
C LEU A 801 -49.83 -11.75 -13.33
N TYR A 802 -49.87 -10.42 -13.50
CA TYR A 802 -49.92 -9.52 -12.34
C TYR A 802 -51.22 -9.62 -11.56
N ARG A 803 -52.37 -9.78 -12.24
CA ARG A 803 -53.65 -10.02 -11.59
C ARG A 803 -53.66 -11.32 -10.78
N SER A 804 -53.09 -12.41 -11.33
CA SER A 804 -53.02 -13.68 -10.60
C SER A 804 -52.08 -13.60 -9.39
N ALA A 805 -51.03 -12.79 -9.47
CA ALA A 805 -50.13 -12.50 -8.35
C ALA A 805 -50.67 -11.46 -7.35
N GLY A 806 -51.82 -10.81 -7.65
CA GLY A 806 -52.37 -9.72 -6.82
C GLY A 806 -51.54 -8.42 -6.85
N HIS A 807 -50.69 -8.25 -7.87
CA HIS A 807 -49.71 -7.19 -7.96
C HIS A 807 -50.27 -5.91 -8.61
N ARG A 808 -51.10 -5.17 -7.85
CA ARG A 808 -51.84 -3.98 -8.35
C ARG A 808 -51.01 -2.86 -8.96
N ASN A 809 -49.81 -2.58 -8.44
CA ASN A 809 -48.92 -1.58 -9.05
C ASN A 809 -48.42 -2.03 -10.43
N GLY A 810 -48.32 -3.35 -10.62
CA GLY A 810 -47.95 -3.96 -11.89
C GLY A 810 -49.07 -3.78 -12.91
N GLU A 811 -50.31 -4.08 -12.53
CA GLU A 811 -51.51 -3.85 -13.36
C GLU A 811 -51.60 -2.38 -13.84
N ALA A 812 -51.45 -1.43 -12.91
CA ALA A 812 -51.44 0.01 -13.23
C ALA A 812 -50.29 0.39 -14.19
N SER A 813 -49.09 -0.15 -13.96
CA SER A 813 -47.96 0.07 -14.86
C SER A 813 -48.23 -0.47 -16.26
N ILE A 814 -48.85 -1.66 -16.38
CA ILE A 814 -49.22 -2.23 -17.68
C ILE A 814 -50.26 -1.36 -18.37
N SER A 815 -51.29 -0.91 -17.67
CA SER A 815 -52.32 -0.03 -18.27
C SER A 815 -51.72 1.27 -18.80
N ASN A 816 -50.80 1.92 -18.07
CA ASN A 816 -50.09 3.10 -18.62
C ASN A 816 -49.29 2.78 -19.89
N GLU A 817 -48.62 1.62 -19.93
CA GLU A 817 -47.83 1.18 -21.09
C GLU A 817 -48.70 0.77 -22.29
N VAL A 818 -49.89 0.21 -22.04
CA VAL A 818 -50.93 -0.02 -23.07
C VAL A 818 -51.44 1.31 -23.60
N GLY A 819 -51.70 2.28 -22.72
CA GLY A 819 -52.05 3.65 -23.13
C GLY A 819 -50.97 4.30 -24.00
N TRP A 820 -49.69 4.14 -23.63
CA TRP A 820 -48.57 4.57 -24.47
C TRP A 820 -48.55 3.86 -25.84
N THR A 821 -48.87 2.56 -25.87
CA THR A 821 -48.98 1.81 -27.13
C THR A 821 -50.10 2.36 -28.02
N TYR A 822 -51.24 2.74 -27.45
CA TYR A 822 -52.31 3.41 -28.17
C TYR A 822 -51.91 4.79 -28.70
N ILE A 823 -51.12 5.57 -27.94
CA ILE A 823 -50.51 6.82 -28.42
C ILE A 823 -49.67 6.56 -29.67
N LEU A 824 -48.80 5.54 -29.66
CA LEU A 824 -47.97 5.18 -30.81
C LEU A 824 -48.79 4.74 -32.03
N MET A 825 -50.02 4.27 -31.83
CA MET A 825 -50.97 3.89 -32.88
C MET A 825 -51.90 5.04 -33.33
N GLY A 826 -51.80 6.23 -32.69
CA GLY A 826 -52.68 7.37 -32.96
C GLY A 826 -54.08 7.26 -32.34
N ARG A 827 -54.27 6.32 -31.39
CA ARG A 827 -55.54 6.05 -30.70
C ARG A 827 -55.58 6.81 -29.36
N TYR A 828 -55.64 8.13 -29.42
CA TYR A 828 -55.42 8.98 -28.24
C TYR A 828 -56.53 8.90 -27.19
N ASP A 829 -57.80 8.75 -27.58
CA ASP A 829 -58.91 8.65 -26.63
C ASP A 829 -58.78 7.40 -25.74
N GLU A 830 -58.45 6.26 -26.35
CA GLU A 830 -58.23 5.00 -25.62
C GLU A 830 -56.99 5.07 -24.72
N ALA A 831 -55.99 5.86 -25.12
CA ALA A 831 -54.84 6.13 -24.26
C ALA A 831 -55.22 6.96 -23.02
N LEU A 832 -56.14 7.92 -23.15
CA LEU A 832 -56.61 8.72 -22.02
C LEU A 832 -57.31 7.85 -20.96
N ASP A 833 -58.13 6.90 -21.39
CA ASP A 833 -58.83 5.98 -20.50
C ASP A 833 -57.86 5.09 -19.71
N GLU A 834 -56.91 4.44 -20.41
CA GLU A 834 -55.92 3.55 -19.82
C GLU A 834 -54.97 4.32 -18.87
N CYS A 835 -54.34 5.40 -19.35
CA CYS A 835 -53.44 6.19 -18.51
C CYS A 835 -54.18 6.87 -17.33
N GLY A 836 -55.44 7.25 -17.50
CA GLY A 836 -56.29 7.80 -16.45
C GLY A 836 -56.58 6.80 -15.34
N TRP A 837 -56.90 5.55 -15.70
CA TRP A 837 -57.06 4.46 -14.73
C TRP A 837 -55.75 4.17 -14.00
N ALA A 838 -54.64 4.05 -14.73
CA ALA A 838 -53.32 3.81 -14.16
C ALA A 838 -52.95 4.89 -13.12
N LEU A 839 -53.14 6.18 -13.46
CA LEU A 839 -52.91 7.29 -12.56
C LEU A 839 -53.75 7.20 -11.27
N ALA A 840 -55.03 6.83 -11.39
CA ALA A 840 -55.91 6.68 -10.25
C ALA A 840 -55.45 5.54 -9.30
N VAL A 841 -54.93 4.44 -9.86
CA VAL A 841 -54.38 3.33 -9.06
C VAL A 841 -53.06 3.74 -8.40
N HIS A 842 -52.10 4.30 -9.14
CA HIS A 842 -50.82 4.73 -8.59
C HIS A 842 -50.96 5.80 -7.49
N ARG A 843 -52.00 6.64 -7.56
CA ARG A 843 -52.36 7.56 -6.46
C ARG A 843 -52.83 6.84 -5.20
N LYS A 844 -53.68 5.82 -5.36
CA LYS A 844 -54.19 5.02 -4.22
C LYS A 844 -53.09 4.20 -3.55
N THR A 845 -52.11 3.75 -4.32
CA THR A 845 -50.99 2.93 -3.81
C THR A 845 -49.76 3.77 -3.42
N GLY A 846 -49.78 5.08 -3.63
CA GLY A 846 -48.66 5.97 -3.30
C GLY A 846 -47.44 5.80 -4.20
N ASP A 847 -47.59 5.21 -5.39
CA ASP A 847 -46.50 5.05 -6.35
C ASP A 847 -46.27 6.34 -7.17
N HIS A 848 -45.39 7.20 -6.67
CA HIS A 848 -45.06 8.47 -7.33
C HIS A 848 -44.39 8.29 -8.70
N ASN A 849 -43.70 7.17 -8.94
CA ASN A 849 -43.08 6.91 -10.25
C ASN A 849 -44.15 6.61 -11.31
N GLY A 850 -45.07 5.70 -10.98
CA GLY A 850 -46.20 5.40 -11.85
C GLY A 850 -47.10 6.62 -12.09
N GLN A 851 -47.30 7.47 -11.07
CA GLN A 851 -48.02 8.75 -11.24
C GLN A 851 -47.34 9.68 -12.24
N ALA A 852 -46.01 9.87 -12.14
CA ALA A 852 -45.27 10.74 -13.04
C ALA A 852 -45.33 10.24 -14.50
N ALA A 853 -45.16 8.92 -14.70
CA ALA A 853 -45.23 8.31 -16.01
C ALA A 853 -46.64 8.42 -16.63
N ALA A 854 -47.70 8.18 -15.84
CA ALA A 854 -49.06 8.34 -16.31
C ALA A 854 -49.40 9.80 -16.65
N TRP A 855 -48.90 10.75 -15.87
CA TRP A 855 -49.05 12.18 -16.19
C TRP A 855 -48.35 12.57 -17.49
N ASP A 856 -47.12 12.09 -17.75
CA ASP A 856 -46.43 12.39 -19.01
C ASP A 856 -47.16 11.77 -20.22
N SER A 857 -47.60 10.50 -20.12
CA SER A 857 -48.40 9.85 -21.17
C SER A 857 -49.70 10.60 -21.46
N LEU A 858 -50.45 11.00 -20.42
CA LEU A 858 -51.68 11.81 -20.56
C LEU A 858 -51.36 13.15 -21.23
N GLY A 859 -50.27 13.81 -20.81
CA GLY A 859 -49.82 15.06 -21.41
C GLY A 859 -49.55 14.92 -22.90
N TYR A 860 -48.90 13.83 -23.30
CA TYR A 860 -48.65 13.52 -24.71
C TYR A 860 -49.93 13.25 -25.50
N ALA A 861 -50.87 12.47 -24.95
CA ALA A 861 -52.16 12.25 -25.59
C ALA A 861 -52.94 13.56 -25.81
N TYR A 862 -53.04 14.41 -24.78
CA TYR A 862 -53.67 15.73 -24.89
C TYR A 862 -52.97 16.65 -25.90
N HIS A 863 -51.63 16.62 -25.97
CA HIS A 863 -50.87 17.38 -26.96
C HIS A 863 -51.28 16.99 -28.39
N GLN A 864 -51.40 15.69 -28.67
CA GLN A 864 -51.78 15.20 -30.00
C GLN A 864 -53.25 15.50 -30.34
N LEU A 865 -54.14 15.50 -29.34
CA LEU A 865 -55.52 15.95 -29.46
C LEU A 865 -55.68 17.47 -29.58
N ARG A 866 -54.58 18.22 -29.53
CA ARG A 866 -54.53 19.70 -29.57
C ARG A 866 -55.16 20.39 -28.35
N GLU A 867 -55.31 19.65 -27.26
CA GLU A 867 -55.71 20.18 -25.95
C GLU A 867 -54.47 20.65 -25.17
N TYR A 868 -53.80 21.67 -25.68
CA TYR A 868 -52.46 22.07 -25.21
C TYR A 868 -52.42 22.55 -23.75
N GLU A 869 -53.52 23.12 -23.22
CA GLU A 869 -53.60 23.53 -21.81
C GLU A 869 -53.64 22.31 -20.88
N CYS A 870 -54.44 21.30 -21.21
CA CYS A 870 -54.47 20.01 -20.50
C CYS A 870 -53.10 19.33 -20.56
N ALA A 871 -52.44 19.35 -21.72
CA ALA A 871 -51.11 18.79 -21.90
C ALA A 871 -50.08 19.44 -20.96
N LEU A 872 -50.03 20.77 -20.91
CA LEU A 872 -49.10 21.51 -20.04
C LEU A 872 -49.36 21.22 -18.55
N ILE A 873 -50.61 21.15 -18.10
CA ILE A 873 -50.94 20.79 -16.71
C ILE A 873 -50.42 19.38 -16.38
N CYS A 874 -50.62 18.43 -17.29
CA CYS A 874 -50.14 17.05 -17.09
C CYS A 874 -48.60 17.02 -17.02
N TYR A 875 -47.90 17.69 -17.94
CA TYR A 875 -46.44 17.77 -17.91
C TYR A 875 -45.89 18.49 -16.68
N GLU A 876 -46.55 19.54 -16.19
CA GLU A 876 -46.16 20.20 -14.93
C GLU A 876 -46.20 19.24 -13.75
N ARG A 877 -47.25 18.40 -13.65
CA ARG A 877 -47.36 17.38 -12.60
C ARG A 877 -46.31 16.27 -12.73
N ALA A 878 -46.05 15.81 -13.95
CA ALA A 878 -44.97 14.84 -14.20
C ALA A 878 -43.61 15.44 -13.81
N LEU A 879 -43.34 16.69 -14.19
CA LEU A 879 -42.10 17.39 -13.91
C LEU A 879 -41.86 17.62 -12.41
N GLU A 880 -42.89 18.01 -11.66
CA GLU A 880 -42.84 18.13 -10.19
C GLU A 880 -42.36 16.82 -9.54
N LEU A 881 -42.94 15.69 -9.96
CA LEU A 881 -42.61 14.36 -9.43
C LEU A 881 -41.21 13.91 -9.87
N TYR A 882 -40.84 14.03 -11.14
CA TYR A 882 -39.50 13.63 -11.61
C TYR A 882 -38.39 14.44 -10.95
N ARG A 883 -38.60 15.73 -10.70
CA ARG A 883 -37.68 16.56 -9.92
C ARG A 883 -37.55 16.09 -8.48
N ALA A 884 -38.67 15.78 -7.82
CA ALA A 884 -38.66 15.26 -6.45
C ALA A 884 -37.90 13.93 -6.35
N MET A 885 -38.03 13.06 -7.35
CA MET A 885 -37.36 11.76 -7.43
C MET A 885 -35.94 11.82 -8.01
N ARG A 886 -35.49 13.00 -8.45
CA ARG A 886 -34.22 13.25 -9.15
C ARG A 886 -34.01 12.36 -10.39
N ASP A 887 -35.06 12.04 -11.12
CA ASP A 887 -34.96 11.35 -12.41
C ASP A 887 -34.59 12.36 -13.50
N ARG A 888 -33.28 12.58 -13.68
CA ARG A 888 -32.76 13.61 -14.58
C ARG A 888 -33.12 13.35 -16.05
N TYR A 889 -33.21 12.09 -16.44
CA TYR A 889 -33.55 11.72 -17.81
C TYR A 889 -35.02 12.08 -18.11
N LEU A 890 -35.94 11.62 -17.27
CA LEU A 890 -37.38 11.88 -17.47
C LEU A 890 -37.75 13.34 -17.19
N GLU A 891 -37.02 14.04 -16.32
CA GLU A 891 -37.11 15.50 -16.18
C GLU A 891 -36.82 16.19 -17.53
N ALA A 892 -35.72 15.82 -18.20
CA ALA A 892 -35.33 16.45 -19.45
C ALA A 892 -36.30 16.13 -20.60
N ASP A 893 -36.85 14.92 -20.64
CA ASP A 893 -37.83 14.52 -21.66
C ASP A 893 -39.17 15.24 -21.48
N THR A 894 -39.65 15.36 -20.23
CA THR A 894 -40.85 16.14 -19.92
C THR A 894 -40.67 17.62 -20.29
N LEU A 895 -39.51 18.22 -19.98
CA LEU A 895 -39.16 19.59 -20.39
C LEU A 895 -39.13 19.74 -21.92
N ARG A 896 -38.70 18.70 -22.65
CA ARG A 896 -38.74 18.69 -24.11
C ARG A 896 -40.19 18.70 -24.62
N HIS A 897 -41.07 17.88 -24.06
CA HIS A 897 -42.50 17.86 -24.37
C HIS A 897 -43.18 19.20 -24.10
N MET A 898 -42.86 19.86 -22.97
CA MET A 898 -43.35 21.21 -22.67
C MET A 898 -42.86 22.22 -23.71
N GLY A 899 -41.58 22.19 -24.07
CA GLY A 899 -41.03 23.08 -25.10
C GLY A 899 -41.67 22.88 -26.47
N ASP A 900 -41.93 21.62 -26.85
CA ASP A 900 -42.63 21.25 -28.08
C ASP A 900 -44.07 21.80 -28.09
N THR A 901 -44.77 21.70 -26.96
CA THR A 901 -46.12 22.26 -26.78
C THR A 901 -46.12 23.79 -26.87
N HIS A 902 -45.18 24.46 -26.20
CA HIS A 902 -45.05 25.92 -26.28
C HIS A 902 -44.75 26.41 -27.70
N GLN A 903 -43.97 25.65 -28.47
CA GLN A 903 -43.70 26.00 -29.86
C GLN A 903 -44.95 25.94 -30.72
N VAL A 904 -45.76 24.89 -30.58
CA VAL A 904 -47.01 24.72 -31.34
C VAL A 904 -48.06 25.78 -30.99
N VAL A 905 -48.13 26.20 -29.73
CA VAL A 905 -49.03 27.27 -29.25
C VAL A 905 -48.54 28.68 -29.62
N GLY A 906 -47.38 28.81 -30.29
CA GLY A 906 -46.85 30.11 -30.73
C GLY A 906 -46.19 30.92 -29.61
N ARG A 907 -45.61 30.24 -28.61
CA ARG A 907 -44.91 30.86 -27.45
C ARG A 907 -43.39 30.56 -27.51
N PRO A 908 -42.63 31.15 -28.45
CA PRO A 908 -41.23 30.77 -28.72
C PRO A 908 -40.29 31.02 -27.53
N ALA A 909 -40.55 32.05 -26.71
CA ALA A 909 -39.77 32.29 -25.49
C ALA A 909 -39.93 31.16 -24.46
N GLY A 910 -41.14 30.63 -24.31
CA GLY A 910 -41.43 29.47 -23.45
C GLY A 910 -40.79 28.19 -23.99
N ALA A 911 -40.87 27.97 -25.31
CA ALA A 911 -40.21 26.84 -25.98
C ALA A 911 -38.69 26.87 -25.74
N ALA A 912 -38.05 28.02 -25.97
CA ALA A 912 -36.62 28.21 -25.73
C ALA A 912 -36.24 27.99 -24.26
N HIS A 913 -37.06 28.46 -23.31
CA HIS A 913 -36.83 28.30 -21.88
C HIS A 913 -36.76 26.82 -21.48
N PHE A 914 -37.76 26.02 -21.84
CA PHE A 914 -37.82 24.61 -21.49
C PHE A 914 -36.78 23.77 -22.24
N TRP A 915 -36.58 24.00 -23.55
CA TRP A 915 -35.54 23.29 -24.30
C TRP A 915 -34.12 23.60 -23.81
N ARG A 916 -33.81 24.81 -23.33
CA ARG A 916 -32.50 25.11 -22.72
C ARG A 916 -32.28 24.32 -21.43
N GLN A 917 -33.31 24.15 -20.60
CA GLN A 917 -33.22 23.33 -19.40
C GLN A 917 -32.99 21.87 -19.75
N ALA A 918 -33.80 21.31 -20.67
CA ALA A 918 -33.63 19.95 -21.16
C ALA A 918 -32.22 19.72 -21.74
N LEU A 919 -31.73 20.65 -22.58
CA LEU A 919 -30.39 20.59 -23.16
C LEU A 919 -29.29 20.57 -22.10
N ARG A 920 -29.41 21.40 -21.04
CA ARG A 920 -28.41 21.44 -19.96
C ARG A 920 -28.31 20.08 -19.27
N ILE A 921 -29.44 19.43 -19.01
CA ILE A 921 -29.49 18.13 -18.35
C ILE A 921 -28.95 17.04 -19.29
N LEU A 922 -29.46 16.95 -20.53
CA LEU A 922 -29.03 15.95 -21.52
C LEU A 922 -27.55 16.07 -21.87
N ALA A 923 -27.03 17.29 -22.03
CA ALA A 923 -25.61 17.53 -22.30
C ALA A 923 -24.74 17.14 -21.09
N GLY A 924 -25.18 17.44 -19.87
CA GLY A 924 -24.49 17.02 -18.65
C GLY A 924 -24.42 15.50 -18.48
N MET A 925 -25.37 14.76 -19.06
CA MET A 925 -25.38 13.29 -19.09
C MET A 925 -24.69 12.70 -20.33
N GLY A 926 -24.26 13.52 -21.29
CA GLY A 926 -23.73 13.05 -22.58
C GLY A 926 -24.77 12.32 -23.45
N HIS A 927 -26.07 12.58 -23.27
CA HIS A 927 -27.14 11.87 -23.99
C HIS A 927 -27.23 12.36 -25.45
N PRO A 928 -27.41 11.46 -26.45
CA PRO A 928 -27.46 11.84 -27.87
C PRO A 928 -28.59 12.82 -28.21
N GLU A 929 -29.70 12.78 -27.47
CA GLU A 929 -30.82 13.71 -27.67
C GLU A 929 -30.48 15.18 -27.39
N ALA A 930 -29.35 15.46 -26.71
CA ALA A 930 -28.84 16.82 -26.57
C ALA A 930 -28.65 17.48 -27.96
N ALA A 931 -28.24 16.72 -28.98
CA ALA A 931 -28.11 17.23 -30.34
C ALA A 931 -29.46 17.61 -30.96
N ILE A 932 -30.51 16.80 -30.71
CA ILE A 932 -31.86 17.07 -31.20
C ILE A 932 -32.41 18.36 -30.58
N VAL A 933 -32.29 18.51 -29.25
CA VAL A 933 -32.78 19.71 -28.55
C VAL A 933 -31.97 20.95 -28.96
N ARG A 934 -30.65 20.82 -29.19
CA ARG A 934 -29.82 21.91 -29.74
C ARG A 934 -30.31 22.35 -31.11
N GLY A 935 -30.59 21.41 -32.02
CA GLY A 935 -31.14 21.72 -33.34
C GLY A 935 -32.52 22.39 -33.29
N LYS A 936 -33.36 22.06 -32.29
CA LYS A 936 -34.64 22.77 -32.05
C LYS A 936 -34.41 24.22 -31.60
N LEU A 937 -33.44 24.47 -30.71
CA LEU A 937 -33.07 25.81 -30.25
C LEU A 937 -32.46 26.67 -31.36
N GLU A 938 -31.63 26.09 -32.23
CA GLU A 938 -31.03 26.80 -33.38
C GLU A 938 -32.11 27.27 -34.37
N LYS A 939 -33.16 26.46 -34.60
CA LYS A 939 -34.29 26.81 -35.46
C LYS A 939 -35.20 27.91 -34.90
N LEU A 940 -35.14 28.18 -33.58
CA LEU A 940 -35.88 29.26 -32.92
C LEU A 940 -35.21 30.62 -33.07
N VAL A 941 -33.89 30.64 -33.31
CA VAL A 941 -33.15 31.88 -33.56
C VAL A 941 -33.33 32.21 -35.03
N PRO A 942 -33.99 33.34 -35.40
CA PRO A 942 -34.04 33.76 -36.78
C PRO A 942 -32.61 33.94 -37.30
N ALA A 943 -32.36 33.59 -38.57
CA ALA A 943 -31.06 33.72 -39.22
C ALA A 943 -30.56 35.18 -39.35
N ASP A 944 -31.30 36.17 -38.86
CA ASP A 944 -30.88 37.56 -38.78
C ASP A 944 -30.66 37.98 -37.33
N GLY A 945 -29.40 38.29 -37.03
CA GLY A 945 -28.93 38.61 -35.69
C GLY A 945 -29.59 39.85 -35.09
N MET A 946 -30.05 39.70 -33.86
CA MET A 946 -29.93 40.75 -32.86
C MET A 946 -29.59 40.13 -31.52
N LEU A 947 -28.31 40.28 -31.16
CA LEU A 947 -27.86 40.30 -29.78
C LEU A 947 -28.67 41.37 -29.04
N LEU A 948 -29.60 40.95 -28.18
CA LEU A 948 -30.02 41.76 -27.05
C LEU A 948 -29.70 40.97 -25.80
N GLY A 949 -28.59 41.35 -25.18
CA GLY A 949 -28.18 40.83 -23.88
C GLY A 949 -29.14 41.28 -22.80
N VAL A 950 -29.48 40.34 -21.91
CA VAL A 950 -29.32 40.42 -20.45
C VAL A 950 -29.08 39.00 -19.97
#